data_AF-A0A960XB00-F1
#
_entry.id   AF-A0A960XB00-F1
#
_cell.length_a   1.000
_cell.length_b   1.000
_cell.length_c   1.000
_cell.angle_alpha   90.00
_cell.angle_beta   90.00
_cell.angle_gamma   90.00
#
_symmetry.space_group_name_H-M   'P 1'
#
loop_
_entity.id
_entity.type
_entity.pdbx_description
1 polymer ?
#
loop_
_entity_poly.entity_id
_entity_poly.type
_entity_poly.pdbx_seq_one_letter_code
_entity_poly.pdbx_strand_id
1 'polypeptide(L)'
;MELKQQTKSPKEREILPFPEIDDFYDLLQDRVHMVLGQLFLDDPFTSFITALPRRELQIIQRFENFPLDYAGIQKQRNLLETEPAQKLNNHWDFLSPTTPGSYYSGDEAGTVSSAIFSEMKLGDLELKDLSEKGMGRISDYLKVVTEDRREISRNQPNTRREAEFHIINMYFDVSSYWYLSVPLIQFAEFDGIVHIVHSDSDHQQFIQRDNNGHATIDKKNVSNLIKLFSREYEGLILNWDLVGANKEKKTAVSFALKFASQEEAYLGKKGQLNPILLECGFKEYYEKHQGYFEKRFEQNDAIPGLLYQQSLKNAIITILIDSFAHNISAHALTALNWWFKQRASKLKGGLSLIDVAKIQTILEQDIPSSGKRNKDLKSLLDPILNPYEGVSNDIDDNYIVNYQGPMAKEMQPLFKFLLEKGAFWSGVTRDYGFGGEVNDLFEVLWQDFINNPLYLGTIAKTEEISKITIRVVFYEREDKILPNGVRCKIKKEQLGSGDFATINIKKRRPIDQINKRASEDSYVEIDGMQLYYKDHSELAERSDFVQPSAKYAEIKQELQKCRVFFPGGVVGRHAFYTMLENEIRNIKHYTREYLQDIRKNGLTLAISIQEKHVEPEETGEWELFKIGIWLKLDTDLSRPVSRKQSKYLIKRKFDDLRGDVMDGTESHAPRLGGNFQDKICAAMLFNNIFASVQRGDDNEHRTYADQDSRRDKYYYPWIIPATASEEAPHEDYELTKQNEKKFGQTYPHENKKGRLKKYFHVWMGANVKEL
;
A
#
# COMPACT_ATOMS: atom_id res chain seq x y z
N MET A 1 -29.91 24.07 -21.05
CA MET A 1 -28.99 23.29 -20.19
C MET A 1 -27.64 23.31 -20.89
N GLU A 2 -26.83 24.31 -20.55
CA GLU A 2 -25.49 24.52 -21.11
C GLU A 2 -24.54 23.45 -20.58
N LEU A 3 -24.07 22.56 -21.46
CA LEU A 3 -22.89 21.77 -21.20
C LEU A 3 -21.67 22.66 -21.44
N LYS A 4 -21.10 23.19 -20.34
CA LYS A 4 -19.78 23.82 -20.32
C LYS A 4 -18.73 22.78 -20.72
N GLN A 5 -18.45 22.64 -22.00
CA GLN A 5 -17.14 22.18 -22.46
C GLN A 5 -16.17 23.34 -22.26
N GLN A 6 -15.43 23.30 -21.15
CA GLN A 6 -14.23 24.12 -20.99
C GLN A 6 -13.15 23.58 -21.94
N THR A 7 -13.17 24.02 -23.19
CA THR A 7 -11.97 24.04 -24.03
C THR A 7 -11.05 25.12 -23.45
N LYS A 8 -10.25 24.78 -22.43
CA LYS A 8 -9.09 25.60 -22.04
C LYS A 8 -8.18 25.67 -23.27
N SER A 9 -8.04 26.86 -23.87
CA SER A 9 -6.99 27.10 -24.87
C SER A 9 -5.63 26.77 -24.23
N PRO A 10 -4.70 26.06 -24.90
CA PRO A 10 -3.44 25.64 -24.29
C PRO A 10 -2.49 26.83 -24.22
N LYS A 11 -2.62 27.64 -23.16
CA LYS A 11 -1.68 28.71 -22.82
C LYS A 11 -0.75 28.32 -21.68
N GLU A 12 -1.17 27.40 -20.81
CA GLU A 12 -0.40 26.93 -19.66
C GLU A 12 0.44 25.69 -20.03
N ARG A 13 1.64 25.60 -19.45
CA ARG A 13 2.55 24.45 -19.48
C ARG A 13 2.95 24.12 -18.05
N GLU A 14 2.80 22.86 -17.66
CA GLU A 14 3.25 22.34 -16.37
C GLU A 14 4.70 21.86 -16.48
N ILE A 15 5.57 22.33 -15.59
CA ILE A 15 6.99 22.02 -15.50
C ILE A 15 7.22 21.19 -14.24
N LEU A 16 7.55 19.90 -14.42
CA LEU A 16 7.89 19.02 -13.31
C LEU A 16 9.27 19.34 -12.73
N PRO A 17 9.43 19.18 -11.40
CA PRO A 17 10.73 19.26 -10.78
C PRO A 17 11.60 18.04 -11.14
N PHE A 18 12.91 18.25 -11.23
CA PHE A 18 13.89 17.16 -11.29
C PHE A 18 14.62 17.04 -9.95
N PRO A 19 14.65 15.84 -9.33
CA PRO A 19 15.51 15.62 -8.17
C PRO A 19 16.96 15.82 -8.60
N GLU A 20 17.77 16.41 -7.72
CA GLU A 20 19.20 16.66 -8.01
C GLU A 20 19.38 17.47 -9.32
N ILE A 21 18.59 18.54 -9.48
CA ILE A 21 18.58 19.36 -10.70
C ILE A 21 19.97 19.91 -11.09
N ASP A 22 20.82 20.19 -10.09
CA ASP A 22 22.18 20.67 -10.34
C ASP A 22 23.02 19.58 -11.04
N ASP A 23 22.90 18.31 -10.61
CA ASP A 23 23.54 17.16 -11.26
C ASP A 23 22.98 16.90 -12.66
N PHE A 24 21.66 17.06 -12.84
CA PHE A 24 21.03 17.00 -14.17
C PHE A 24 21.65 18.03 -15.12
N TYR A 25 21.78 19.27 -14.66
CA TYR A 25 22.32 20.35 -15.49
C TYR A 25 23.82 20.24 -15.73
N ASP A 26 24.59 19.73 -14.77
CA ASP A 26 25.98 19.40 -14.98
C ASP A 26 26.16 18.31 -16.04
N LEU A 27 25.30 17.29 -16.03
CA LEU A 27 25.33 16.25 -17.06
C LEU A 27 24.87 16.77 -18.43
N LEU A 28 23.92 17.70 -18.47
CA LEU A 28 23.53 18.38 -19.72
C LEU A 28 24.71 19.18 -20.29
N GLN A 29 25.39 19.96 -19.46
CA GLN A 29 26.57 20.74 -19.85
C GLN A 29 27.68 19.83 -20.39
N ASP A 30 27.92 18.68 -19.76
CA ASP A 30 28.90 17.69 -20.22
C ASP A 30 28.55 17.15 -21.62
N ARG A 31 27.28 16.79 -21.84
CA ARG A 31 26.79 16.28 -23.14
C ARG A 31 26.89 17.33 -24.24
N VAL A 32 26.52 18.57 -23.94
CA VAL A 32 26.65 19.71 -24.87
C VAL A 32 28.10 19.92 -25.25
N HIS A 33 29.00 19.95 -24.26
CA HIS A 33 30.43 20.11 -24.49
C HIS A 33 31.00 18.95 -25.32
N MET A 34 30.63 17.71 -25.02
CA MET A 34 31.03 16.53 -25.79
C MET A 34 30.58 16.60 -27.25
N VAL A 35 29.33 17.00 -27.52
CA VAL A 35 28.80 17.16 -28.89
C VAL A 35 29.59 18.22 -29.65
N LEU A 36 29.88 19.35 -29.01
CA LEU A 36 30.65 20.43 -29.61
C LEU A 36 32.07 19.97 -29.98
N GLY A 37 32.81 19.39 -29.03
CA GLY A 37 34.20 18.99 -29.24
C GLY A 37 34.40 17.80 -30.18
N GLN A 38 33.38 16.93 -30.35
CA GLN A 38 33.49 15.78 -31.24
C GLN A 38 33.11 16.09 -32.69
N LEU A 39 32.25 17.08 -32.91
CA LEU A 39 31.59 17.28 -34.21
C LEU A 39 31.78 18.67 -34.80
N PHE A 40 32.08 19.69 -34.00
CA PHE A 40 32.03 21.09 -34.46
C PHE A 40 33.26 21.92 -34.14
N LEU A 41 33.87 21.75 -32.96
CA LEU A 41 34.87 22.68 -32.43
C LEU A 41 36.15 21.96 -32.03
N ASP A 42 37.29 22.60 -32.29
CA ASP A 42 38.57 22.23 -31.69
C ASP A 42 38.82 23.04 -30.40
N ASP A 43 39.59 22.49 -29.46
CA ASP A 43 39.95 23.22 -28.24
C ASP A 43 40.88 24.43 -28.53
N PRO A 44 40.75 25.54 -27.77
CA PRO A 44 39.86 25.72 -26.62
C PRO A 44 38.49 26.34 -26.99
N PHE A 45 37.41 25.80 -26.43
CA PHE A 45 36.06 26.37 -26.52
C PHE A 45 35.31 26.21 -25.19
N THR A 46 34.16 26.90 -25.03
CA THR A 46 33.26 26.64 -23.91
C THR A 46 31.81 26.89 -24.28
N SER A 47 30.89 26.47 -23.43
CA SER A 47 29.49 26.82 -23.52
C SER A 47 28.93 27.19 -22.16
N PHE A 48 27.91 28.01 -22.13
CA PHE A 48 27.08 28.22 -20.94
C PHE A 48 25.61 28.14 -21.28
N ILE A 49 24.85 27.51 -20.39
CA ILE A 49 23.46 27.16 -20.60
C ILE A 49 22.59 27.96 -19.63
N THR A 50 21.52 28.53 -20.13
CA THR A 50 20.41 28.98 -19.31
C THR A 50 19.21 28.11 -19.60
N ALA A 51 18.52 27.65 -18.56
CA ALA A 51 17.41 26.73 -18.70
C ALA A 51 16.33 26.99 -17.65
N LEU A 52 15.12 26.51 -17.92
CA LEU A 52 13.98 26.62 -17.01
C LEU A 52 14.32 26.15 -15.59
N PRO A 53 13.94 26.87 -14.53
CA PRO A 53 14.08 26.36 -13.18
C PRO A 53 13.17 25.13 -13.00
N ARG A 54 13.77 23.99 -12.61
CA ARG A 54 13.07 22.72 -12.37
C ARG A 54 13.26 22.22 -10.94
N ARG A 55 13.39 23.16 -9.99
CA ARG A 55 13.53 22.86 -8.54
C ARG A 55 12.20 22.50 -7.91
N GLU A 56 11.11 23.09 -8.39
CA GLU A 56 9.75 22.88 -7.89
C GLU A 56 8.76 22.74 -9.04
N LEU A 57 7.55 22.28 -8.73
CA LEU A 57 6.46 22.20 -9.71
C LEU A 57 6.02 23.63 -10.07
N GLN A 58 6.06 23.97 -11.36
CA GLN A 58 5.67 25.30 -11.84
C GLN A 58 4.67 25.20 -12.98
N ILE A 59 3.76 26.17 -13.08
CA ILE A 59 2.88 26.34 -14.23
C ILE A 59 3.28 27.65 -14.90
N ILE A 60 3.79 27.56 -16.13
CA ILE A 60 4.24 28.72 -16.92
C ILE A 60 3.28 29.00 -18.06
N GLN A 61 3.18 30.27 -18.48
CA GLN A 61 2.48 30.65 -19.70
C GLN A 61 3.42 30.48 -20.90
N ARG A 62 3.03 29.65 -21.87
CA ARG A 62 3.84 29.23 -23.03
C ARG A 62 4.38 30.40 -23.86
N PHE A 63 3.66 31.52 -23.90
CA PHE A 63 3.96 32.69 -24.72
C PHE A 63 4.37 33.91 -23.90
N GLU A 64 4.55 33.77 -22.60
CA GLU A 64 5.04 34.85 -21.75
C GLU A 64 6.48 34.56 -21.33
N ASN A 65 7.17 35.59 -20.84
CA ASN A 65 8.53 35.43 -20.33
C ASN A 65 8.50 34.77 -18.96
N PHE A 66 9.47 33.89 -18.74
CA PHE A 66 9.66 33.16 -17.51
C PHE A 66 11.16 33.18 -17.16
N PRO A 67 11.50 33.13 -15.86
CA PRO A 67 12.89 33.13 -15.42
C PRO A 67 13.64 31.89 -15.92
N LEU A 68 14.96 32.03 -16.13
CA LEU A 68 15.88 30.95 -16.46
C LEU A 68 17.01 30.92 -15.43
N ASP A 69 17.39 29.72 -15.00
CA ASP A 69 18.55 29.46 -14.16
C ASP A 69 19.81 29.30 -15.01
N TYR A 70 20.97 29.65 -14.46
CA TYR A 70 22.25 29.25 -15.04
C TYR A 70 22.49 27.77 -14.74
N ALA A 71 22.63 26.97 -15.79
CA ALA A 71 22.66 25.52 -15.73
C ALA A 71 24.10 24.98 -15.92
N GLY A 72 24.46 23.97 -15.13
CA GLY A 72 25.68 23.17 -15.34
C GLY A 72 26.98 23.86 -14.91
N ILE A 73 26.88 24.72 -13.89
CA ILE A 73 27.96 25.60 -13.44
C ILE A 73 29.18 24.81 -13.00
N GLN A 74 28.98 23.78 -12.17
CA GLN A 74 30.09 23.03 -11.61
C GLN A 74 30.80 22.24 -12.71
N LYS A 75 30.04 21.67 -13.66
CA LYS A 75 30.65 21.01 -14.81
C LYS A 75 31.39 21.98 -15.72
N GLN A 76 30.80 23.12 -16.06
CA GLN A 76 31.46 24.14 -16.88
C GLN A 76 32.76 24.60 -16.23
N ARG A 77 32.72 24.87 -14.92
CA ARG A 77 33.90 25.20 -14.13
C ARG A 77 34.97 24.12 -14.24
N ASN A 78 34.62 22.85 -14.04
CA ASN A 78 35.57 21.73 -14.15
C ASN A 78 36.17 21.59 -15.56
N LEU A 79 35.45 21.98 -16.61
CA LEU A 79 35.95 21.95 -18.00
C LEU A 79 36.92 23.11 -18.28
N LEU A 80 36.74 24.26 -17.64
CA LEU A 80 37.59 25.44 -17.79
C LEU A 80 38.80 25.45 -16.84
N GLU A 81 38.60 24.99 -15.61
CA GLU A 81 39.56 24.99 -14.51
C GLU A 81 40.19 23.60 -14.37
N THR A 82 41.35 23.37 -14.99
CA THR A 82 42.18 22.20 -14.67
C THR A 82 42.62 22.18 -13.20
N GLU A 83 42.77 23.37 -12.59
CA GLU A 83 42.89 23.58 -11.15
C GLU A 83 41.97 24.73 -10.70
N PRO A 84 41.31 24.65 -9.53
CA PRO A 84 40.35 25.66 -9.10
C PRO A 84 40.94 27.06 -8.97
N ALA A 85 40.44 28.02 -9.75
CA ALA A 85 40.89 29.40 -9.72
C ALA A 85 40.18 30.14 -8.57
N GLN A 86 40.83 30.22 -7.39
CA GLN A 86 40.23 30.83 -6.19
C GLN A 86 39.67 32.25 -6.41
N LYS A 87 40.30 33.04 -7.30
CA LYS A 87 39.83 34.39 -7.66
C LYS A 87 38.49 34.42 -8.40
N LEU A 88 38.06 33.30 -8.98
CA LEU A 88 36.78 33.16 -9.68
C LEU A 88 35.66 32.62 -8.78
N ASN A 89 35.95 32.17 -7.57
CA ASN A 89 34.96 31.57 -6.67
C ASN A 89 33.72 32.45 -6.50
N ASN A 90 33.91 33.72 -6.17
CA ASN A 90 32.79 34.64 -5.95
C ASN A 90 31.97 34.90 -7.23
N HIS A 91 32.58 34.72 -8.42
CA HIS A 91 31.88 34.84 -9.70
C HIS A 91 31.07 33.58 -10.01
N TRP A 92 31.63 32.39 -9.75
CA TRP A 92 30.90 31.12 -9.86
C TRP A 92 29.74 31.04 -8.85
N ASP A 93 29.98 31.42 -7.60
CA ASP A 93 28.99 31.41 -6.53
C ASP A 93 27.82 32.36 -6.82
N PHE A 94 28.08 33.48 -7.51
CA PHE A 94 27.05 34.44 -7.93
C PHE A 94 26.14 33.90 -9.04
N LEU A 95 26.67 33.05 -9.94
CA LEU A 95 25.88 32.40 -10.98
C LEU A 95 25.05 31.23 -10.42
N SER A 96 25.46 30.66 -9.28
CA SER A 96 24.78 29.52 -8.67
C SER A 96 23.41 29.89 -8.14
N PRO A 97 22.31 29.23 -8.56
CA PRO A 97 20.98 29.52 -8.03
C PRO A 97 20.85 29.14 -6.54
N THR A 98 21.74 28.32 -5.98
CA THR A 98 21.63 27.79 -4.61
C THR A 98 22.32 28.65 -3.55
N THR A 99 23.10 29.67 -3.95
CA THR A 99 23.88 30.50 -3.03
C THR A 99 23.02 31.62 -2.41
N PRO A 100 22.95 31.77 -1.07
CA PRO A 100 22.22 32.88 -0.47
C PRO A 100 22.80 34.25 -0.88
N GLY A 101 21.99 35.09 -1.54
CA GLY A 101 22.42 36.39 -2.07
C GLY A 101 23.00 36.34 -3.48
N SER A 102 23.02 35.17 -4.13
CA SER A 102 23.23 35.06 -5.57
C SER A 102 21.99 35.47 -6.35
N TYR A 103 22.16 35.60 -7.66
CA TYR A 103 21.13 36.07 -8.56
C TYR A 103 19.89 35.15 -8.54
N TYR A 104 18.77 35.67 -8.02
CA TYR A 104 17.45 35.07 -8.11
C TYR A 104 16.46 36.19 -8.50
N SER A 105 16.26 36.46 -9.79
CA SER A 105 15.11 37.26 -10.18
C SER A 105 14.66 37.03 -11.63
N GLY A 106 13.34 36.90 -11.79
CA GLY A 106 12.64 37.08 -13.06
C GLY A 106 12.58 38.55 -13.49
N ASP A 107 13.66 39.32 -13.32
CA ASP A 107 13.70 40.77 -13.54
C ASP A 107 14.92 41.23 -14.36
N GLU A 108 15.41 40.41 -15.30
CA GLU A 108 16.23 40.89 -16.42
C GLU A 108 15.43 40.89 -17.74
N ALA A 109 14.32 41.64 -17.74
CA ALA A 109 13.82 42.22 -18.98
C ALA A 109 14.91 43.15 -19.54
N GLY A 110 15.81 42.62 -20.39
CA GLY A 110 16.83 43.44 -21.07
C GLY A 110 18.23 42.84 -21.23
N THR A 111 18.51 41.59 -20.80
CA THR A 111 19.79 40.97 -21.14
C THR A 111 19.84 40.39 -22.55
N VAL A 112 21.02 40.41 -23.21
CA VAL A 112 21.20 39.88 -24.57
C VAL A 112 20.72 38.43 -24.65
N SER A 113 21.05 37.61 -23.65
CA SER A 113 20.55 36.23 -23.52
C SER A 113 19.01 36.16 -23.43
N SER A 114 18.39 36.92 -22.53
CA SER A 114 16.93 36.94 -22.33
C SER A 114 16.16 37.51 -23.52
N ALA A 115 16.72 38.52 -24.21
CA ALA A 115 16.15 39.12 -25.40
C ALA A 115 16.19 38.13 -26.58
N ILE A 116 17.37 37.55 -26.86
CA ILE A 116 17.52 36.53 -27.91
C ILE A 116 16.59 35.35 -27.64
N PHE A 117 16.56 34.84 -26.40
CA PHE A 117 15.67 33.73 -26.03
C PHE A 117 14.19 34.08 -26.22
N SER A 118 13.77 35.28 -25.81
CA SER A 118 12.37 35.73 -25.97
C SER A 118 11.98 35.82 -27.44
N GLU A 119 12.83 36.44 -28.27
CA GLU A 119 12.60 36.57 -29.71
C GLU A 119 12.60 35.20 -30.41
N MET A 120 13.53 34.30 -30.06
CA MET A 120 13.56 32.91 -30.55
C MET A 120 12.28 32.15 -30.19
N LYS A 121 11.81 32.25 -28.95
CA LYS A 121 10.62 31.55 -28.44
C LYS A 121 9.33 32.08 -29.08
N LEU A 122 9.19 33.40 -29.19
CA LEU A 122 8.00 34.07 -29.75
C LEU A 122 7.90 33.93 -31.27
N GLY A 123 8.98 33.53 -31.94
CA GLY A 123 9.04 33.34 -33.38
C GLY A 123 9.43 34.60 -34.16
N ASP A 124 10.05 35.57 -33.48
CA ASP A 124 10.52 36.83 -34.07
C ASP A 124 11.90 36.67 -34.75
N LEU A 125 12.53 35.48 -34.65
CA LEU A 125 13.81 35.14 -35.28
C LEU A 125 13.71 33.91 -36.18
N GLU A 126 14.33 34.00 -37.35
CA GLU A 126 14.75 32.88 -38.20
C GLU A 126 16.22 32.51 -37.95
N LEU A 127 16.69 31.35 -38.44
CA LEU A 127 18.12 30.99 -38.30
C LEU A 127 19.01 32.03 -38.97
N LYS A 128 18.59 32.61 -40.10
CA LYS A 128 19.38 33.64 -40.82
C LYS A 128 19.63 34.87 -39.94
N ASP A 129 18.69 35.22 -39.06
CA ASP A 129 18.76 36.43 -38.23
C ASP A 129 19.76 36.24 -37.07
N LEU A 130 20.17 35.00 -36.79
CA LEU A 130 21.20 34.70 -35.80
C LEU A 130 22.56 35.27 -36.21
N SER A 131 22.85 35.50 -37.49
CA SER A 131 24.12 36.14 -37.87
C SER A 131 24.21 37.61 -37.44
N GLU A 132 23.08 38.26 -37.21
CA GLU A 132 23.03 39.66 -36.77
C GLU A 132 22.77 39.78 -35.27
N LYS A 133 21.92 38.91 -34.72
CA LYS A 133 21.42 39.02 -33.33
C LYS A 133 21.89 37.92 -32.39
N GLY A 134 22.24 36.75 -32.92
CA GLY A 134 22.60 35.56 -32.14
C GLY A 134 24.09 35.23 -32.14
N MET A 135 24.89 35.94 -32.93
CA MET A 135 26.29 35.67 -33.19
C MET A 135 27.08 36.97 -33.29
N GLY A 136 28.29 36.99 -32.74
CA GLY A 136 29.15 38.17 -32.75
C GLY A 136 30.45 37.93 -31.98
N ARG A 137 31.24 38.98 -31.76
CA ARG A 137 32.40 38.88 -30.87
C ARG A 137 31.93 38.82 -29.42
N ILE A 138 32.66 38.09 -28.58
CA ILE A 138 32.35 38.01 -27.14
C ILE A 138 32.35 39.40 -26.50
N SER A 139 33.21 40.31 -26.97
CA SER A 139 33.22 41.71 -26.56
C SER A 139 31.88 42.41 -26.75
N ASP A 140 31.12 42.07 -27.79
CA ASP A 140 29.83 42.69 -28.08
C ASP A 140 28.75 42.18 -27.12
N TYR A 141 28.77 40.88 -26.80
CA TYR A 141 27.90 40.28 -25.78
C TYR A 141 28.15 40.89 -24.39
N LEU A 142 29.43 41.15 -24.05
CA LEU A 142 29.87 41.68 -22.76
C LEU A 142 29.98 43.23 -22.71
N LYS A 143 29.58 43.93 -23.78
CA LYS A 143 29.87 45.36 -24.01
C LYS A 143 29.54 46.30 -22.84
N VAL A 144 28.39 46.10 -22.18
CA VAL A 144 27.93 46.90 -21.02
C VAL A 144 28.95 46.87 -19.86
N VAL A 145 29.63 45.74 -19.65
CA VAL A 145 30.65 45.59 -18.59
C VAL A 145 31.99 46.19 -19.02
N THR A 146 32.30 46.21 -20.32
CA THR A 146 33.57 46.73 -20.84
C THR A 146 33.66 48.26 -20.88
N GLU A 147 32.51 48.95 -20.98
CA GLU A 147 32.41 50.42 -21.06
C GLU A 147 32.35 51.08 -19.67
N ASP A 148 31.70 50.45 -18.69
CA ASP A 148 31.53 51.00 -17.33
C ASP A 148 32.67 50.60 -16.38
N ARG A 149 33.90 51.03 -16.70
CA ARG A 149 35.13 50.68 -15.94
C ARG A 149 35.18 51.24 -14.51
N ARG A 150 34.17 51.98 -14.03
CA ARG A 150 34.28 52.80 -12.81
C ARG A 150 33.90 52.08 -11.50
N GLU A 151 33.18 50.95 -11.54
CA GLU A 151 32.86 50.16 -10.35
C GLU A 151 32.90 48.63 -10.58
N ILE A 152 33.86 48.13 -11.38
CA ILE A 152 34.09 46.67 -11.47
C ILE A 152 34.74 46.19 -10.16
N SER A 153 33.94 45.60 -9.29
CA SER A 153 34.42 44.98 -8.05
C SER A 153 35.11 43.68 -8.42
N ARG A 154 36.46 43.68 -8.41
CA ARG A 154 37.28 42.48 -8.70
C ARG A 154 36.98 41.27 -7.81
N ASN A 155 36.25 41.45 -6.71
CA ASN A 155 36.00 40.40 -5.72
C ASN A 155 34.51 40.03 -5.57
N GLN A 156 33.54 40.83 -6.03
CA GLN A 156 32.11 40.50 -5.92
C GLN A 156 31.35 41.07 -7.12
N PRO A 157 30.81 40.23 -8.02
CA PRO A 157 30.03 40.71 -9.15
C PRO A 157 28.68 41.28 -8.71
N ASN A 158 28.23 42.33 -9.39
CA ASN A 158 26.93 42.97 -9.18
C ASN A 158 25.88 42.50 -10.21
N THR A 159 26.32 41.97 -11.35
CA THR A 159 25.44 41.46 -12.41
C THR A 159 25.92 40.13 -12.95
N ARG A 160 24.99 39.37 -13.55
CA ARG A 160 25.30 38.09 -14.19
C ARG A 160 26.37 38.22 -15.27
N ARG A 161 26.26 39.26 -16.12
CA ARG A 161 27.24 39.52 -17.20
C ARG A 161 28.62 39.88 -16.66
N GLU A 162 28.72 40.52 -15.50
CA GLU A 162 30.00 40.81 -14.85
C GLU A 162 30.68 39.51 -14.39
N ALA A 163 29.92 38.59 -13.79
CA ALA A 163 30.42 37.26 -13.46
C ALA A 163 30.87 36.48 -14.72
N GLU A 164 30.05 36.46 -15.77
CA GLU A 164 30.40 35.85 -17.07
C GLU A 164 31.67 36.48 -17.67
N PHE A 165 31.82 37.81 -17.61
CA PHE A 165 33.00 38.51 -18.10
C PHE A 165 34.28 38.06 -17.39
N HIS A 166 34.27 38.04 -16.06
CA HIS A 166 35.46 37.66 -15.29
C HIS A 166 35.87 36.20 -15.53
N ILE A 167 34.90 35.30 -15.67
CA ILE A 167 35.15 33.90 -15.99
C ILE A 167 35.69 33.77 -17.42
N ILE A 168 34.99 34.29 -18.43
CA ILE A 168 35.36 34.12 -19.84
C ILE A 168 36.71 34.81 -20.15
N ASN A 169 36.91 36.04 -19.67
CA ASN A 169 38.14 36.81 -19.91
C ASN A 169 39.41 36.18 -19.28
N MET A 170 39.25 35.23 -18.36
CA MET A 170 40.38 34.48 -17.80
C MET A 170 40.91 33.43 -18.77
N TYR A 171 40.05 32.83 -19.59
CA TYR A 171 40.38 31.67 -20.43
C TYR A 171 40.37 31.98 -21.93
N PHE A 172 39.63 33.02 -22.34
CA PHE A 172 39.44 33.39 -23.73
C PHE A 172 39.75 34.86 -23.96
N ASP A 173 40.32 35.15 -25.13
CA ASP A 173 40.50 36.54 -25.57
C ASP A 173 39.16 37.08 -26.08
N VAL A 174 38.49 37.84 -25.21
CA VAL A 174 37.18 38.47 -25.44
C VAL A 174 37.14 39.29 -26.74
N SER A 175 38.28 39.78 -27.22
CA SER A 175 38.35 40.58 -28.46
C SER A 175 38.40 39.75 -29.74
N SER A 176 38.91 38.50 -29.68
CA SER A 176 39.11 37.62 -30.83
C SER A 176 38.22 36.38 -30.83
N TYR A 177 37.54 36.05 -29.73
CA TYR A 177 36.61 34.93 -29.70
C TYR A 177 35.19 35.35 -30.11
N TRP A 178 34.47 34.41 -30.70
CA TRP A 178 33.08 34.56 -31.11
C TRP A 178 32.15 33.91 -30.10
N TYR A 179 30.90 34.38 -30.08
CA TYR A 179 29.79 33.63 -29.51
C TYR A 179 28.76 33.26 -30.56
N LEU A 180 28.11 32.12 -30.38
CA LEU A 180 26.90 31.71 -31.08
C LEU A 180 25.85 31.29 -30.05
N SER A 181 24.65 31.84 -30.14
CA SER A 181 23.53 31.55 -29.26
C SER A 181 22.50 30.69 -29.99
N VAL A 182 22.19 29.52 -29.46
CA VAL A 182 21.22 28.58 -30.03
C VAL A 182 20.20 28.14 -28.98
N PRO A 183 18.93 27.91 -29.36
CA PRO A 183 17.90 27.56 -28.40
C PRO A 183 18.08 26.14 -27.86
N LEU A 184 17.76 25.94 -26.58
CA LEU A 184 17.58 24.63 -25.97
C LEU A 184 16.11 24.24 -26.13
N ILE A 185 15.85 23.24 -26.97
CA ILE A 185 14.48 22.81 -27.32
C ILE A 185 14.21 21.41 -26.76
N GLN A 186 13.09 21.26 -26.07
CA GLN A 186 12.55 20.00 -25.55
C GLN A 186 11.17 19.74 -26.19
N PHE A 187 10.98 18.63 -26.92
CA PHE A 187 9.69 18.22 -27.48
C PHE A 187 8.95 19.37 -28.21
N ALA A 188 9.69 20.11 -29.06
CA ALA A 188 9.25 21.33 -29.75
C ALA A 188 8.83 22.50 -28.83
N GLU A 189 9.30 22.53 -27.59
CA GLU A 189 9.15 23.65 -26.64
C GLU A 189 10.51 24.26 -26.32
N PHE A 190 10.55 25.58 -26.15
CA PHE A 190 11.77 26.31 -25.79
C PHE A 190 11.95 26.30 -24.28
N ASP A 191 13.07 25.73 -23.82
CA ASP A 191 13.39 25.55 -22.40
C ASP A 191 14.55 26.43 -21.95
N GLY A 192 15.30 27.00 -22.88
CA GLY A 192 16.48 27.78 -22.56
C GLY A 192 17.29 28.20 -23.79
N ILE A 193 18.51 28.66 -23.55
CA ILE A 193 19.48 29.02 -24.59
C ILE A 193 20.88 28.55 -24.21
N VAL A 194 21.64 28.09 -25.22
CA VAL A 194 23.04 27.69 -25.11
C VAL A 194 23.88 28.74 -25.82
N HIS A 195 24.82 29.34 -25.10
CA HIS A 195 25.81 30.24 -25.67
C HIS A 195 27.13 29.49 -25.83
N ILE A 196 27.67 29.49 -27.04
CA ILE A 196 28.87 28.75 -27.42
C ILE A 196 29.97 29.76 -27.71
N VAL A 197 31.10 29.65 -27.02
CA VAL A 197 32.27 30.51 -27.19
C VAL A 197 33.33 29.73 -27.96
N HIS A 198 33.78 30.25 -29.09
CA HIS A 198 34.69 29.52 -29.98
C HIS A 198 35.66 30.46 -30.73
N SER A 199 36.69 29.87 -31.32
CA SER A 199 37.77 30.59 -32.00
C SER A 199 37.36 31.12 -33.38
N ASP A 200 38.20 31.99 -33.97
CA ASP A 200 38.08 32.45 -35.36
C ASP A 200 38.18 31.30 -36.38
N SER A 201 38.99 30.26 -36.11
CA SER A 201 39.13 29.10 -36.99
C SER A 201 37.85 28.27 -37.01
N ASP A 202 37.25 28.03 -35.84
CA ASP A 202 36.00 27.27 -35.73
C ASP A 202 34.78 28.06 -36.21
N HIS A 203 34.85 29.39 -36.21
CA HIS A 203 33.75 30.23 -36.68
C HIS A 203 33.32 29.87 -38.11
N GLN A 204 34.27 29.43 -38.96
CA GLN A 204 33.97 29.00 -40.33
C GLN A 204 33.01 27.79 -40.39
N GLN A 205 32.85 27.02 -39.31
CA GLN A 205 31.92 25.88 -39.23
C GLN A 205 30.45 26.32 -39.19
N PHE A 206 30.19 27.56 -38.75
CA PHE A 206 28.83 28.10 -38.58
C PHE A 206 28.46 29.14 -39.62
N ILE A 207 29.37 29.49 -40.54
CA ILE A 207 29.11 30.47 -41.58
C ILE A 207 29.32 29.89 -42.98
N GLN A 208 28.48 30.31 -43.90
CA GLN A 208 28.62 30.09 -45.33
C GLN A 208 28.72 31.45 -46.04
N ARG A 209 29.55 31.53 -47.08
CA ARG A 209 29.66 32.75 -47.89
C ARG A 209 28.66 32.70 -49.04
N ASP A 210 27.88 33.76 -49.19
CA ASP A 210 27.00 33.93 -50.34
C ASP A 210 27.80 34.18 -51.63
N ASN A 211 27.12 34.20 -52.78
CA ASN A 211 27.74 34.47 -54.09
C ASN A 211 28.40 35.87 -54.19
N ASN A 212 28.12 36.77 -53.24
CA ASN A 212 28.67 38.11 -53.16
C ASN A 212 29.81 38.21 -52.11
N GLY A 213 30.18 37.10 -51.47
CA GLY A 213 31.24 37.02 -50.47
C GLY A 213 30.81 37.42 -49.05
N HIS A 214 29.54 37.71 -48.80
CA HIS A 214 29.02 38.01 -47.47
C HIS A 214 28.92 36.72 -46.64
N ALA A 215 29.42 36.78 -45.41
CA ALA A 215 29.26 35.69 -44.45
C ALA A 215 27.81 35.69 -43.92
N THR A 216 27.11 34.58 -44.12
CA THR A 216 25.79 34.30 -43.58
C THR A 216 25.85 33.03 -42.76
N ILE A 217 24.85 32.76 -41.92
CA ILE A 217 24.86 31.53 -41.13
C ILE A 217 24.76 30.29 -42.03
N ASP A 218 25.53 29.25 -41.73
CA ASP A 218 25.32 27.92 -42.28
C ASP A 218 24.10 27.29 -41.59
N LYS A 219 22.94 27.48 -42.21
CA LYS A 219 21.66 26.95 -41.71
C LYS A 219 21.71 25.44 -41.49
N LYS A 220 22.49 24.69 -42.28
CA LYS A 220 22.54 23.23 -42.17
C LYS A 220 23.31 22.82 -40.92
N ASN A 221 24.50 23.37 -40.70
CA ASN A 221 25.32 23.03 -39.54
C ASN A 221 24.65 23.50 -38.24
N VAL A 222 24.11 24.71 -38.21
CA VAL A 222 23.42 25.24 -37.02
C VAL A 222 22.11 24.48 -36.74
N SER A 223 21.34 24.12 -37.77
CA SER A 223 20.18 23.25 -37.60
C SER A 223 20.56 21.89 -37.01
N ASN A 224 21.63 21.27 -37.52
CA ASN A 224 22.10 19.97 -37.02
C ASN A 224 22.55 20.07 -35.57
N LEU A 225 23.25 21.15 -35.21
CA LEU A 225 23.65 21.42 -33.83
C LEU A 225 22.44 21.53 -32.90
N ILE A 226 21.43 22.35 -33.26
CA ILE A 226 20.20 22.51 -32.48
C ILE A 226 19.50 21.17 -32.27
N LYS A 227 19.35 20.35 -33.33
CA LYS A 227 18.74 19.02 -33.22
C LYS A 227 19.54 18.07 -32.33
N LEU A 228 20.87 18.12 -32.39
CA LEU A 228 21.72 17.28 -31.54
C LEU A 228 21.57 17.67 -30.06
N PHE A 229 21.54 18.97 -29.75
CA PHE A 229 21.27 19.44 -28.39
C PHE A 229 19.89 19.02 -27.90
N SER A 230 18.85 19.17 -28.72
CA SER A 230 17.52 18.66 -28.37
C SER A 230 17.52 17.16 -28.10
N ARG A 231 18.19 16.36 -28.93
CA ARG A 231 18.29 14.91 -28.73
C ARG A 231 18.97 14.56 -27.41
N GLU A 232 20.09 15.20 -27.08
CA GLU A 232 20.77 14.95 -25.82
C GLU A 232 19.96 15.41 -24.61
N TYR A 233 19.28 16.55 -24.73
CA TYR A 233 18.45 17.09 -23.67
C TYR A 233 17.21 16.21 -23.41
N GLU A 234 16.47 15.85 -24.45
CA GLU A 234 15.30 14.97 -24.36
C GLU A 234 15.68 13.57 -23.87
N GLY A 235 16.80 13.03 -24.37
CA GLY A 235 17.32 11.74 -23.92
C GLY A 235 17.70 11.75 -22.44
N LEU A 236 18.24 12.86 -21.95
CA LEU A 236 18.55 13.04 -20.53
C LEU A 236 17.27 13.13 -19.69
N ILE A 237 16.28 13.92 -20.11
CA ILE A 237 14.99 14.06 -19.43
C ILE A 237 14.28 12.70 -19.29
N LEU A 238 14.20 11.93 -20.38
CA LEU A 238 13.59 10.60 -20.36
C LEU A 238 14.30 9.64 -19.41
N ASN A 239 15.58 9.84 -19.12
CA ASN A 239 16.30 9.03 -18.13
C ASN A 239 16.12 9.59 -16.71
N TRP A 240 16.07 10.91 -16.56
CA TRP A 240 15.98 11.59 -15.27
C TRP A 240 14.60 11.49 -14.63
N ASP A 241 13.56 11.28 -15.44
CA ASP A 241 12.23 10.86 -15.00
C ASP A 241 12.27 9.58 -14.14
N LEU A 242 13.33 8.77 -14.23
CA LEU A 242 13.51 7.53 -13.47
C LEU A 242 14.41 7.67 -12.24
N VAL A 243 14.84 8.88 -11.90
CA VAL A 243 15.78 9.14 -10.80
C VAL A 243 15.04 9.69 -9.57
N GLY A 244 15.54 9.39 -8.37
CA GLY A 244 15.07 9.98 -7.12
C GLY A 244 13.56 9.78 -6.88
N ALA A 245 12.87 10.86 -6.50
CA ALA A 245 11.43 10.88 -6.26
C ALA A 245 10.58 10.85 -7.54
N ASN A 246 11.17 11.03 -8.73
CA ASN A 246 10.42 11.05 -9.98
C ASN A 246 9.99 9.66 -10.45
N LYS A 247 10.72 8.60 -10.06
CA LYS A 247 10.36 7.20 -10.36
C LYS A 247 8.96 6.80 -9.86
N GLU A 248 8.41 7.53 -8.89
CA GLU A 248 7.10 7.27 -8.27
C GLU A 248 5.97 8.05 -8.96
N LYS A 249 6.29 8.98 -9.87
CA LYS A 249 5.33 9.83 -10.58
C LYS A 249 5.20 9.37 -12.03
N LYS A 250 3.97 9.39 -12.56
CA LYS A 250 3.78 9.21 -14.01
C LYS A 250 4.41 10.38 -14.74
N THR A 251 5.12 10.08 -15.83
CA THR A 251 5.92 11.05 -16.56
C THR A 251 5.04 12.14 -17.21
N ALA A 252 5.35 13.42 -16.97
CA ALA A 252 4.71 14.54 -17.67
C ALA A 252 5.09 14.62 -19.16
N VAL A 253 6.12 13.88 -19.58
CA VAL A 253 6.46 13.70 -21.00
C VAL A 253 5.30 13.04 -21.76
N SER A 254 4.40 12.33 -21.05
CA SER A 254 3.12 11.83 -21.58
C SER A 254 2.33 12.91 -22.28
N PHE A 255 2.28 14.10 -21.70
CA PHE A 255 1.56 15.24 -22.22
C PHE A 255 2.29 15.80 -23.43
N ALA A 256 3.61 16.00 -23.36
CA ALA A 256 4.39 16.49 -24.51
C ALA A 256 4.30 15.55 -25.74
N LEU A 257 4.38 14.23 -25.52
CA LEU A 257 4.29 13.23 -26.59
C LEU A 257 2.87 12.99 -27.07
N LYS A 258 1.87 12.91 -26.19
CA LYS A 258 0.45 12.87 -26.62
C LYS A 258 0.07 14.12 -27.39
N PHE A 259 0.62 15.28 -27.06
CA PHE A 259 0.40 16.51 -27.83
C PHE A 259 1.16 16.50 -29.17
N ALA A 260 2.32 15.85 -29.24
CA ALA A 260 3.04 15.65 -30.49
C ALA A 260 2.37 14.59 -31.39
N SER A 261 1.73 13.56 -30.81
CA SER A 261 1.13 12.42 -31.52
C SER A 261 -0.38 12.52 -31.78
N GLN A 262 -1.14 13.29 -30.98
CA GLN A 262 -2.56 13.56 -31.25
C GLN A 262 -2.71 14.66 -32.30
N GLU A 263 -2.89 14.19 -33.54
CA GLU A 263 -3.51 14.83 -34.72
C GLU A 263 -3.56 16.37 -34.77
N GLU A 264 -2.82 16.92 -35.74
CA GLU A 264 -2.97 18.24 -36.40
C GLU A 264 -2.96 19.53 -35.55
N ALA A 265 -3.24 19.49 -34.24
CA ALA A 265 -3.50 20.71 -33.47
C ALA A 265 -2.24 21.34 -32.86
N TYR A 266 -1.25 20.56 -32.41
CA TYR A 266 -0.03 21.12 -31.81
C TYR A 266 1.02 21.42 -32.87
N LEU A 267 1.59 20.40 -33.52
CA LEU A 267 2.56 20.58 -34.62
C LEU A 267 1.92 21.15 -35.90
N GLY A 268 0.64 20.89 -36.15
CA GLY A 268 -0.06 21.31 -37.37
C GLY A 268 -0.78 22.68 -37.30
N LYS A 269 -1.12 23.21 -36.12
CA LYS A 269 -1.75 24.55 -35.98
C LYS A 269 -0.97 25.58 -35.15
N LYS A 270 0.03 25.19 -34.33
CA LYS A 270 0.77 26.13 -33.46
C LYS A 270 2.30 26.00 -33.48
N GLY A 271 2.85 24.80 -33.65
CA GLY A 271 4.30 24.57 -33.87
C GLY A 271 4.77 25.01 -35.26
N GLN A 272 3.84 25.21 -36.20
CA GLN A 272 4.06 25.73 -37.55
C GLN A 272 4.31 27.26 -37.65
N LEU A 273 4.41 27.98 -36.53
CA LEU A 273 4.61 29.43 -36.54
C LEU A 273 6.00 29.87 -36.09
N ASN A 274 6.78 29.01 -35.44
CA ASN A 274 8.14 29.37 -35.04
C ASN A 274 9.13 29.06 -36.18
N PRO A 275 9.82 30.07 -36.75
CA PRO A 275 10.65 29.83 -37.92
C PRO A 275 11.83 28.88 -37.66
N ILE A 276 12.42 28.90 -36.46
CA ILE A 276 13.54 28.02 -36.11
C ILE A 276 13.10 26.54 -36.09
N LEU A 277 11.92 26.25 -35.52
CA LEU A 277 11.40 24.88 -35.47
C LEU A 277 11.14 24.31 -36.88
N LEU A 278 10.62 25.17 -37.77
CA LEU A 278 10.37 24.84 -39.18
C LEU A 278 11.68 24.61 -39.94
N GLU A 279 12.61 25.57 -39.87
CA GLU A 279 13.89 25.47 -40.58
C GLU A 279 14.74 24.30 -40.10
N CYS A 280 14.59 23.91 -38.82
CA CYS A 280 15.28 22.74 -38.30
C CYS A 280 14.64 21.40 -38.67
N GLY A 281 13.39 21.39 -39.14
CA GLY A 281 12.66 20.17 -39.49
C GLY A 281 12.28 19.33 -38.27
N PHE A 282 11.88 19.96 -37.17
CA PHE A 282 11.50 19.24 -35.94
C PHE A 282 10.25 18.36 -36.13
N LYS A 283 9.32 18.78 -37.00
CA LYS A 283 8.15 17.98 -37.33
C LYS A 283 8.56 16.62 -37.92
N GLU A 284 9.35 16.66 -38.99
CA GLU A 284 9.85 15.46 -39.66
C GLU A 284 10.73 14.63 -38.74
N TYR A 285 11.50 15.28 -37.84
CA TYR A 285 12.30 14.60 -36.83
C TYR A 285 11.44 13.78 -35.86
N TYR A 286 10.40 14.35 -35.25
CA TYR A 286 9.55 13.60 -34.32
C TYR A 286 8.69 12.55 -35.03
N GLU A 287 8.17 12.84 -36.23
CA GLU A 287 7.43 11.86 -37.03
C GLU A 287 8.30 10.64 -37.37
N LYS A 288 9.56 10.86 -37.77
CA LYS A 288 10.50 9.77 -38.09
C LYS A 288 10.87 8.91 -36.89
N HIS A 289 10.94 9.50 -35.69
CA HIS A 289 11.39 8.82 -34.47
C HIS A 289 10.25 8.54 -33.47
N GLN A 290 8.99 8.67 -33.90
CA GLN A 290 7.82 8.51 -33.04
C GLN A 290 7.85 7.22 -32.23
N GLY A 291 8.11 6.08 -32.89
CA GLY A 291 8.16 4.77 -32.21
C GLY A 291 9.25 4.65 -31.14
N TYR A 292 10.36 5.40 -31.24
CA TYR A 292 11.38 5.44 -30.18
C TYR A 292 10.84 6.17 -28.95
N PHE A 293 10.25 7.35 -29.14
CA PHE A 293 9.71 8.16 -28.05
C PHE A 293 8.51 7.49 -27.38
N GLU A 294 7.59 6.90 -28.15
CA GLU A 294 6.46 6.13 -27.63
C GLU A 294 6.93 4.97 -26.77
N LYS A 295 7.90 4.17 -27.23
CA LYS A 295 8.42 3.04 -26.47
C LYS A 295 9.13 3.47 -25.18
N ARG A 296 9.95 4.52 -25.21
CA ARG A 296 10.61 5.05 -24.00
C ARG A 296 9.58 5.58 -23.01
N PHE A 297 8.54 6.23 -23.52
CA PHE A 297 7.44 6.72 -22.74
C PHE A 297 6.66 5.59 -22.04
N GLU A 298 6.24 4.57 -22.78
CA GLU A 298 5.55 3.39 -22.23
C GLU A 298 6.38 2.71 -21.14
N GLN A 299 7.69 2.57 -21.36
CA GLN A 299 8.61 2.02 -20.35
C GLN A 299 8.64 2.87 -19.08
N ASN A 300 8.72 4.19 -19.21
CA ASN A 300 8.77 5.10 -18.08
C ASN A 300 7.43 5.18 -17.33
N ASP A 301 6.30 5.19 -18.05
CA ASP A 301 4.96 5.25 -17.47
C ASP A 301 4.59 3.97 -16.71
N ALA A 302 5.17 2.83 -17.10
CA ALA A 302 4.99 1.55 -16.41
C ALA A 302 5.75 1.47 -15.07
N ILE A 303 6.87 2.19 -14.90
CA ILE A 303 7.75 2.07 -13.73
C ILE A 303 7.07 2.44 -12.41
N PRO A 304 6.37 3.59 -12.28
CA PRO A 304 5.64 3.93 -11.05
C PRO A 304 4.66 2.82 -10.64
N GLY A 305 3.98 2.22 -11.62
CA GLY A 305 3.06 1.12 -11.38
C GLY A 305 3.76 -0.17 -10.93
N LEU A 306 4.93 -0.49 -11.49
CA LEU A 306 5.74 -1.63 -11.06
C LEU A 306 6.30 -1.43 -9.63
N LEU A 307 6.76 -0.22 -9.32
CA LEU A 307 7.21 0.13 -7.96
C LEU A 307 6.06 0.05 -6.96
N TYR A 308 4.89 0.61 -7.31
CA TYR A 308 3.69 0.49 -6.50
C TYR A 308 3.33 -0.97 -6.23
N GLN A 309 3.35 -1.84 -7.25
CA GLN A 309 3.07 -3.27 -7.08
C GLN A 309 4.08 -3.97 -6.17
N GLN A 310 5.37 -3.66 -6.31
CA GLN A 310 6.41 -4.19 -5.45
C GLN A 310 6.23 -3.74 -4.00
N SER A 311 5.96 -2.46 -3.78
CA SER A 311 5.67 -1.90 -2.47
C SER A 311 4.41 -2.50 -1.86
N LEU A 312 3.35 -2.68 -2.65
CA LEU A 312 2.11 -3.32 -2.22
C LEU A 312 2.36 -4.75 -1.75
N LYS A 313 3.12 -5.54 -2.53
CA LYS A 313 3.49 -6.90 -2.15
C LYS A 313 4.28 -6.94 -0.84
N ASN A 314 5.26 -6.05 -0.69
CA ASN A 314 6.04 -5.92 0.54
C ASN A 314 5.16 -5.51 1.74
N ALA A 315 4.20 -4.62 1.51
CA ALA A 315 3.28 -4.17 2.55
C ALA A 315 2.35 -5.30 3.01
N ILE A 316 1.77 -6.05 2.08
CA ILE A 316 0.95 -7.24 2.36
C ILE A 316 1.72 -8.25 3.20
N ILE A 317 2.94 -8.60 2.75
CA ILE A 317 3.83 -9.51 3.47
C ILE A 317 4.07 -8.98 4.88
N THR A 318 4.45 -7.72 5.03
CA THR A 318 4.77 -7.12 6.35
C THR A 318 3.56 -7.13 7.30
N ILE A 319 2.38 -6.74 6.81
CA ILE A 319 1.14 -6.70 7.59
C ILE A 319 0.75 -8.12 8.06
N LEU A 320 0.92 -9.13 7.20
CA LEU A 320 0.62 -10.52 7.54
C LEU A 320 1.70 -11.18 8.40
N ILE A 321 2.98 -10.80 8.28
CA ILE A 321 4.04 -11.21 9.23
C ILE A 321 3.71 -10.72 10.62
N ASP A 322 3.32 -9.45 10.76
CA ASP A 322 2.94 -8.88 12.06
C ASP A 322 1.77 -9.66 12.67
N SER A 323 0.75 -9.99 11.86
CA SER A 323 -0.38 -10.84 12.27
C SER A 323 0.08 -12.24 12.72
N PHE A 324 0.93 -12.88 11.91
CA PHE A 324 1.48 -14.20 12.21
C PHE A 324 2.31 -14.20 13.49
N ALA A 325 3.23 -13.25 13.63
CA ALA A 325 4.08 -13.10 14.80
C ALA A 325 3.24 -12.90 16.06
N HIS A 326 2.18 -12.09 15.99
CA HIS A 326 1.25 -11.89 17.10
C HIS A 326 0.51 -13.19 17.46
N ASN A 327 -0.08 -13.87 16.46
CA ASN A 327 -0.89 -15.06 16.70
C ASN A 327 -0.07 -16.25 17.21
N ILE A 328 1.13 -16.44 16.68
CA ILE A 328 2.02 -17.51 17.09
C ILE A 328 2.70 -17.15 18.41
N SER A 329 3.41 -16.02 18.49
CA SER A 329 4.23 -15.68 19.65
C SER A 329 3.38 -15.25 20.85
N ALA A 330 2.46 -14.30 20.66
CA ALA A 330 1.72 -13.71 21.78
C ALA A 330 0.62 -14.62 22.30
N HIS A 331 -0.03 -15.41 21.44
CA HIS A 331 -1.16 -16.27 21.82
C HIS A 331 -0.75 -17.75 21.95
N ALA A 332 -0.40 -18.42 20.84
CA ALA A 332 -0.19 -19.87 20.83
C ALA A 332 1.02 -20.34 21.66
N LEU A 333 2.19 -19.72 21.50
CA LEU A 333 3.39 -20.07 22.28
C LEU A 333 3.25 -19.67 23.75
N THR A 334 2.55 -18.57 24.05
CA THR A 334 2.19 -18.22 25.42
C THR A 334 1.33 -19.30 26.07
N ALA A 335 0.37 -19.89 25.34
CA ALA A 335 -0.44 -21.01 25.82
C ALA A 335 0.44 -22.22 26.16
N LEU A 336 1.37 -22.59 25.27
CA LEU A 336 2.28 -23.72 25.46
C LEU A 336 3.26 -23.50 26.61
N ASN A 337 3.91 -22.34 26.67
CA ASN A 337 4.83 -21.99 27.74
C ASN A 337 4.13 -22.05 29.11
N TRP A 338 2.92 -21.50 29.18
CA TRP A 338 2.10 -21.57 30.39
C TRP A 338 1.81 -23.01 30.80
N TRP A 339 1.40 -23.87 29.86
CA TRP A 339 1.12 -25.28 30.14
C TRP A 339 2.36 -26.03 30.64
N PHE A 340 3.50 -25.86 29.98
CA PHE A 340 4.75 -26.50 30.40
C PHE A 340 5.18 -26.05 31.79
N LYS A 341 5.04 -24.76 32.13
CA LYS A 341 5.29 -24.25 33.48
C LYS A 341 4.37 -24.89 34.51
N GLN A 342 3.07 -24.97 34.23
CA GLN A 342 2.11 -25.61 35.14
C GLN A 342 2.46 -27.09 35.37
N ARG A 343 2.76 -27.83 34.30
CA ARG A 343 3.14 -29.25 34.41
C ARG A 343 4.46 -29.43 35.16
N ALA A 344 5.45 -28.58 34.90
CA ALA A 344 6.72 -28.62 35.62
C ALA A 344 6.53 -28.31 37.12
N SER A 345 5.68 -27.35 37.47
CA SER A 345 5.34 -27.05 38.88
C SER A 345 4.67 -28.26 39.55
N LYS A 346 3.70 -28.90 38.89
CA LYS A 346 3.06 -30.13 39.40
C LYS A 346 4.04 -31.29 39.56
N LEU A 347 4.99 -31.47 38.63
CA LEU A 347 6.03 -32.49 38.73
C LEU A 347 7.01 -32.19 39.88
N LYS A 348 7.31 -30.91 40.14
CA LYS A 348 8.15 -30.49 41.28
C LYS A 348 7.44 -30.60 42.63
N GLY A 349 6.11 -30.48 42.67
CA GLY A 349 5.29 -30.58 43.89
C GLY A 349 5.02 -32.00 44.38
N GLY A 350 5.55 -33.05 43.72
CA GLY A 350 5.27 -34.44 44.07
C GLY A 350 3.91 -34.97 43.58
N LEU A 351 3.66 -36.27 43.75
CA LEU A 351 2.37 -36.91 43.43
C LEU A 351 1.22 -36.20 44.16
N SER A 352 0.08 -36.02 43.49
CA SER A 352 -1.08 -35.42 44.14
C SER A 352 -1.53 -36.30 45.31
N LEU A 353 -2.04 -35.69 46.40
CA LEU A 353 -2.61 -36.41 47.55
C LEU A 353 -3.66 -37.47 47.13
N ILE A 354 -4.32 -37.27 45.99
CA ILE A 354 -5.30 -38.20 45.41
C ILE A 354 -4.62 -39.41 44.77
N ASP A 355 -3.48 -39.21 44.10
CA ASP A 355 -2.67 -40.30 43.55
C ASP A 355 -1.97 -41.08 44.67
N VAL A 356 -1.50 -40.39 45.71
CA VAL A 356 -1.02 -41.01 46.96
C VAL A 356 -2.13 -41.84 47.60
N ALA A 357 -3.34 -41.30 47.77
CA ALA A 357 -4.46 -42.04 48.35
C ALA A 357 -4.88 -43.25 47.50
N LYS A 358 -4.87 -43.15 46.16
CA LYS A 358 -5.16 -44.29 45.28
C LYS A 358 -4.07 -45.36 45.35
N ILE A 359 -2.80 -44.96 45.33
CA ILE A 359 -1.66 -45.87 45.49
C ILE A 359 -1.73 -46.54 46.87
N GLN A 360 -2.07 -45.79 47.91
CA GLN A 360 -2.23 -46.27 49.28
C GLN A 360 -3.41 -47.24 49.41
N THR A 361 -4.53 -46.97 48.74
CA THR A 361 -5.69 -47.88 48.69
C THR A 361 -5.33 -49.20 47.98
N ILE A 362 -4.59 -49.14 46.87
CA ILE A 362 -4.11 -50.33 46.14
C ILE A 362 -3.11 -51.12 47.00
N LEU A 363 -2.18 -50.43 47.68
CA LEU A 363 -1.22 -51.05 48.59
C LEU A 363 -1.88 -51.70 49.81
N GLU A 364 -2.99 -51.15 50.31
CA GLU A 364 -3.74 -51.70 51.44
C GLU A 364 -4.68 -52.85 51.06
N GLN A 365 -5.18 -52.87 49.82
CA GLN A 365 -6.09 -53.91 49.33
C GLN A 365 -5.36 -55.14 48.77
N ASP A 366 -4.22 -54.96 48.07
CA ASP A 366 -3.57 -56.04 47.32
C ASP A 366 -2.30 -56.61 47.98
N ILE A 367 -1.82 -56.04 49.09
CA ILE A 367 -0.58 -56.48 49.76
C ILE A 367 -0.86 -56.89 51.22
N PRO A 368 -0.84 -58.20 51.56
CA PRO A 368 -1.05 -58.67 52.93
C PRO A 368 -0.01 -58.11 53.91
N SER A 369 -0.43 -57.66 55.09
CA SER A 369 0.36 -56.95 56.09
C SER A 369 1.48 -57.78 56.76
N SER A 370 1.63 -59.06 56.43
CA SER A 370 2.54 -60.00 57.08
C SER A 370 3.60 -60.56 56.11
N GLY A 371 4.73 -59.85 55.99
CA GLY A 371 5.92 -60.37 55.32
C GLY A 371 7.06 -59.36 55.25
N LYS A 372 8.31 -59.81 55.51
CA LYS A 372 9.53 -58.97 55.51
C LYS A 372 9.71 -58.19 54.19
N ARG A 373 9.35 -58.82 53.06
CA ARG A 373 9.35 -58.24 51.71
C ARG A 373 8.40 -57.04 51.54
N ASN A 374 7.28 -57.00 52.27
CA ASN A 374 6.30 -55.91 52.20
C ASN A 374 6.72 -54.69 53.03
N LYS A 375 7.54 -54.89 54.07
CA LYS A 375 8.17 -53.78 54.81
C LYS A 375 9.24 -53.08 53.96
N ASP A 376 10.02 -53.83 53.20
CA ASP A 376 11.05 -53.28 52.30
C ASP A 376 10.43 -52.55 51.09
N LEU A 377 9.29 -53.03 50.57
CA LEU A 377 8.55 -52.34 49.52
C LEU A 377 7.92 -51.02 50.02
N LYS A 378 7.40 -51.01 51.26
CA LYS A 378 6.86 -49.80 51.90
C LYS A 378 7.95 -48.76 52.16
N SER A 379 9.14 -49.17 52.62
CA SER A 379 10.26 -48.24 52.87
C SER A 379 10.85 -47.66 51.58
N LEU A 380 10.77 -48.36 50.45
CA LEU A 380 11.15 -47.85 49.12
C LEU A 380 10.14 -46.83 48.56
N LEU A 381 8.86 -46.93 48.94
CA LEU A 381 7.79 -46.06 48.46
C LEU A 381 7.52 -44.86 49.40
N ASP A 382 7.94 -44.92 50.66
CA ASP A 382 7.78 -43.84 51.66
C ASP A 382 8.28 -42.46 51.19
N PRO A 383 9.45 -42.33 50.51
CA PRO A 383 9.91 -41.04 49.99
C PRO A 383 9.04 -40.48 48.85
N ILE A 384 8.29 -41.35 48.17
CA ILE A 384 7.39 -41.02 47.05
C ILE A 384 6.00 -40.63 47.58
N LEU A 385 5.56 -41.24 48.69
CA LEU A 385 4.27 -41.00 49.33
C LEU A 385 4.29 -39.78 50.28
N ASN A 386 5.45 -39.43 50.83
CA ASN A 386 5.66 -38.23 51.67
C ASN A 386 6.80 -37.36 51.09
N PRO A 387 6.54 -36.59 50.01
CA PRO A 387 7.52 -35.62 49.55
C PRO A 387 7.69 -34.54 50.63
N TYR A 388 8.96 -34.27 50.98
CA TYR A 388 9.41 -33.29 51.99
C TYR A 388 8.50 -32.05 52.12
N GLU A 389 8.17 -31.71 53.37
CA GLU A 389 7.54 -30.45 53.78
C GLU A 389 8.36 -29.24 53.28
N GLY A 390 8.01 -28.76 52.09
CA GLY A 390 8.68 -27.62 51.46
C GLY A 390 7.94 -27.08 50.23
N VAL A 391 6.68 -27.46 50.02
CA VAL A 391 5.86 -26.88 48.96
C VAL A 391 5.19 -25.63 49.54
N SER A 392 5.70 -24.46 49.17
CA SER A 392 5.05 -23.20 49.51
C SER A 392 3.63 -23.19 48.95
N ASN A 393 2.68 -22.73 49.77
CA ASN A 393 1.28 -22.52 49.39
C ASN A 393 1.10 -21.31 48.45
N ASP A 394 2.14 -20.87 47.75
CA ASP A 394 2.04 -19.83 46.72
C ASP A 394 1.52 -20.46 45.41
N ILE A 395 0.28 -20.95 45.45
CA ILE A 395 -0.51 -21.17 44.24
C ILE A 395 -0.92 -19.78 43.76
N ASP A 396 0.01 -19.14 43.04
CA ASP A 396 -0.18 -17.85 42.38
C ASP A 396 -1.51 -17.83 41.62
N ASP A 397 -2.37 -16.83 41.85
CA ASP A 397 -3.72 -16.66 41.26
C ASP A 397 -3.71 -16.52 39.70
N ASN A 398 -2.55 -16.71 39.07
CA ASN A 398 -2.26 -16.53 37.66
C ASN A 398 -2.49 -17.77 36.76
N TYR A 399 -3.18 -18.83 37.25
CA TYR A 399 -3.44 -20.02 36.43
C TYR A 399 -4.56 -19.80 35.40
N ILE A 400 -4.24 -19.91 34.10
CA ILE A 400 -5.21 -19.77 32.98
C ILE A 400 -6.17 -20.95 32.91
N VAL A 401 -5.66 -22.18 33.08
CA VAL A 401 -6.46 -23.42 33.07
C VAL A 401 -6.16 -24.22 34.33
N ASN A 402 -7.15 -24.40 35.21
CA ASN A 402 -7.02 -25.26 36.38
C ASN A 402 -7.52 -26.67 36.05
N TYR A 403 -6.71 -27.44 35.31
CA TYR A 403 -7.06 -28.79 34.89
C TYR A 403 -6.01 -29.80 35.34
N GLN A 404 -6.48 -30.90 35.93
CA GLN A 404 -5.63 -31.95 36.50
C GLN A 404 -5.46 -33.19 35.60
N GLY A 405 -6.23 -33.30 34.51
CA GLY A 405 -6.13 -34.41 33.55
C GLY A 405 -5.03 -34.22 32.49
N PRO A 406 -4.84 -35.21 31.60
CA PRO A 406 -3.94 -35.10 30.46
C PRO A 406 -4.50 -34.12 29.41
N MET A 407 -3.72 -33.10 29.01
CA MET A 407 -4.11 -32.15 27.95
C MET A 407 -3.73 -32.58 26.52
N ALA A 408 -3.42 -33.86 26.30
CA ALA A 408 -2.99 -34.32 24.98
C ALA A 408 -4.04 -34.02 23.90
N LYS A 409 -5.31 -34.17 24.25
CA LYS A 409 -6.46 -33.91 23.38
C LYS A 409 -6.60 -32.42 23.03
N GLU A 410 -6.26 -31.54 23.97
CA GLU A 410 -6.37 -30.08 23.85
C GLU A 410 -5.14 -29.46 23.18
N MET A 411 -3.98 -30.10 23.29
CA MET A 411 -2.74 -29.70 22.62
C MET A 411 -2.73 -30.07 21.13
N GLN A 412 -3.34 -31.19 20.75
CA GLN A 412 -3.41 -31.63 19.35
C GLN A 412 -3.96 -30.56 18.38
N PRO A 413 -5.11 -29.91 18.64
CA PRO A 413 -5.65 -28.90 17.72
C PRO A 413 -4.79 -27.63 17.70
N LEU A 414 -4.13 -27.30 18.82
CA LEU A 414 -3.16 -26.20 18.87
C LEU A 414 -1.93 -26.47 18.00
N PHE A 415 -1.39 -27.69 18.02
CA PHE A 415 -0.27 -28.08 17.15
C PHE A 415 -0.68 -28.13 15.68
N LYS A 416 -1.88 -28.64 15.36
CA LYS A 416 -2.44 -28.58 14.01
C LYS A 416 -2.51 -27.12 13.54
N PHE A 417 -3.07 -26.23 14.36
CA PHE A 417 -3.16 -24.79 14.06
C PHE A 417 -1.78 -24.17 13.80
N LEU A 418 -0.78 -24.46 14.65
CA LEU A 418 0.59 -23.95 14.47
C LEU A 418 1.23 -24.44 13.16
N LEU A 419 1.06 -25.72 12.84
CA LEU A 419 1.57 -26.31 11.60
C LEU A 419 0.91 -25.66 10.37
N GLU A 420 -0.42 -25.55 10.39
CA GLU A 420 -1.19 -24.98 9.29
C GLU A 420 -0.97 -23.47 9.12
N LYS A 421 -0.75 -22.70 10.20
CA LYS A 421 -0.33 -21.30 10.09
C LYS A 421 1.01 -21.15 9.37
N GLY A 422 1.91 -22.13 9.46
CA GLY A 422 3.13 -22.17 8.65
C GLY A 422 2.84 -22.36 7.14
N ALA A 423 1.85 -23.19 6.81
CA ALA A 423 1.37 -23.35 5.43
C ALA A 423 0.68 -22.08 4.90
N PHE A 424 -0.11 -21.40 5.73
CA PHE A 424 -0.67 -20.09 5.42
C PHE A 424 0.43 -19.09 5.02
N TRP A 425 1.53 -19.04 5.76
CA TRP A 425 2.67 -18.16 5.44
C TRP A 425 3.34 -18.51 4.10
N SER A 426 3.45 -19.80 3.79
CA SER A 426 3.90 -20.25 2.48
C SER A 426 2.95 -19.80 1.35
N GLY A 427 1.63 -19.75 1.62
CA GLY A 427 0.64 -19.18 0.72
C GLY A 427 0.82 -17.68 0.50
N VAL A 428 1.03 -16.91 1.57
CA VAL A 428 1.24 -15.44 1.50
C VAL A 428 2.43 -15.09 0.61
N THR A 429 3.57 -15.78 0.78
CA THR A 429 4.78 -15.52 -0.01
C THR A 429 4.61 -15.85 -1.51
N ARG A 430 3.74 -16.80 -1.84
CA ARG A 430 3.40 -17.17 -3.22
C ARG A 430 2.33 -16.27 -3.84
N ASP A 431 1.60 -15.50 -3.03
CA ASP A 431 0.51 -14.59 -3.40
C ASP A 431 -0.77 -15.26 -3.94
N TYR A 432 -0.64 -16.35 -4.69
CA TYR A 432 -1.76 -17.14 -5.22
C TYR A 432 -1.90 -18.51 -4.52
N GLY A 433 -3.14 -18.95 -4.33
CA GLY A 433 -3.46 -20.34 -3.97
C GLY A 433 -3.70 -21.19 -5.23
N PHE A 434 -2.95 -22.28 -5.41
CA PHE A 434 -3.34 -23.31 -6.38
C PHE A 434 -4.44 -24.19 -5.78
N GLY A 435 -5.57 -24.29 -6.48
CA GLY A 435 -6.72 -25.09 -6.05
C GLY A 435 -7.44 -24.51 -4.83
N GLY A 436 -8.15 -25.37 -4.12
CA GLY A 436 -8.86 -25.03 -2.89
C GLY A 436 -9.61 -26.25 -2.38
N GLU A 437 -10.35 -26.07 -1.30
CA GLU A 437 -11.16 -27.14 -0.70
C GLU A 437 -12.55 -26.64 -0.39
N VAL A 438 -13.50 -27.57 -0.38
CA VAL A 438 -14.88 -27.30 0.04
C VAL A 438 -15.11 -28.01 1.36
N ASN A 439 -15.43 -27.23 2.39
CA ASN A 439 -15.84 -27.74 3.69
C ASN A 439 -17.22 -27.16 4.03
N ASP A 440 -18.01 -27.88 4.81
CA ASP A 440 -19.14 -27.24 5.46
C ASP A 440 -18.66 -26.36 6.62
N LEU A 441 -19.44 -25.31 6.93
CA LEU A 441 -19.08 -24.39 8.01
C LEU A 441 -19.11 -25.05 9.40
N PHE A 442 -19.78 -26.20 9.54
CA PHE A 442 -19.76 -26.93 10.80
C PHE A 442 -18.39 -27.52 11.08
N GLU A 443 -17.76 -28.19 10.11
CA GLU A 443 -16.39 -28.72 10.24
C GLU A 443 -15.40 -27.59 10.59
N VAL A 444 -15.44 -26.49 9.83
CA VAL A 444 -14.54 -25.34 10.00
C VAL A 444 -14.68 -24.69 11.38
N LEU A 445 -15.92 -24.50 11.86
CA LEU A 445 -16.16 -23.86 13.14
C LEU A 445 -15.99 -24.84 14.31
N TRP A 446 -16.52 -26.06 14.23
CA TRP A 446 -16.50 -27.01 15.34
C TRP A 446 -15.13 -27.68 15.51
N GLN A 447 -14.60 -28.30 14.45
CA GLN A 447 -13.38 -29.11 14.56
C GLN A 447 -12.13 -28.25 14.69
N ASP A 448 -12.01 -27.21 13.88
CA ASP A 448 -10.76 -26.44 13.78
C ASP A 448 -10.72 -25.22 14.70
N PHE A 449 -11.84 -24.51 14.86
CA PHE A 449 -11.89 -23.27 15.64
C PHE A 449 -12.32 -23.50 17.11
N ILE A 450 -13.54 -23.97 17.34
CA ILE A 450 -14.16 -24.12 18.68
C ILE A 450 -13.41 -25.17 19.52
N ASN A 451 -13.05 -26.30 18.93
CA ASN A 451 -12.30 -27.36 19.62
C ASN A 451 -10.82 -27.04 19.84
N ASN A 452 -10.37 -25.80 19.56
CA ASN A 452 -9.04 -25.31 19.94
C ASN A 452 -9.12 -24.33 21.13
N PRO A 453 -9.49 -24.80 22.34
CA PRO A 453 -9.74 -23.96 23.51
C PRO A 453 -8.49 -23.23 24.00
N LEU A 454 -7.31 -23.85 23.85
CA LEU A 454 -6.04 -23.27 24.33
C LEU A 454 -5.64 -22.08 23.47
N TYR A 455 -5.87 -22.16 22.15
CA TYR A 455 -5.69 -21.01 21.27
C TYR A 455 -6.71 -19.91 21.61
N LEU A 456 -8.01 -20.20 21.54
CA LEU A 456 -9.06 -19.21 21.78
C LEU A 456 -8.96 -18.53 23.15
N GLY A 457 -8.62 -19.31 24.18
CA GLY A 457 -8.42 -18.81 25.54
C GLY A 457 -7.21 -17.89 25.71
N THR A 458 -6.27 -17.89 24.76
CA THR A 458 -5.11 -16.99 24.79
C THR A 458 -5.28 -15.73 23.94
N ILE A 459 -6.21 -15.71 22.98
CA ILE A 459 -6.49 -14.52 22.15
C ILE A 459 -6.95 -13.34 23.00
N ALA A 460 -7.83 -13.58 23.98
CA ALA A 460 -8.39 -12.56 24.86
C ALA A 460 -7.79 -12.58 26.29
N LYS A 461 -6.61 -13.21 26.45
CA LYS A 461 -5.96 -13.39 27.75
C LYS A 461 -5.47 -12.07 28.33
N THR A 462 -4.91 -11.19 27.52
CA THR A 462 -4.41 -9.88 27.98
C THR A 462 -5.53 -9.09 28.67
N GLU A 463 -6.77 -9.33 28.27
CA GLU A 463 -7.98 -8.74 28.83
C GLU A 463 -8.63 -9.60 29.94
N GLU A 464 -7.99 -10.70 30.35
CA GLU A 464 -8.39 -11.68 31.37
C GLU A 464 -9.70 -12.44 31.04
N ILE A 465 -10.02 -12.59 29.77
CA ILE A 465 -11.24 -13.26 29.32
C ILE A 465 -10.95 -14.75 29.16
N SER A 466 -11.74 -15.58 29.84
CA SER A 466 -11.55 -17.04 29.89
C SER A 466 -12.73 -17.84 29.35
N LYS A 467 -13.83 -17.15 29.03
CA LYS A 467 -15.05 -17.75 28.51
C LYS A 467 -15.45 -17.05 27.22
N ILE A 468 -15.63 -17.82 26.15
CA ILE A 468 -16.08 -17.35 24.84
C ILE A 468 -17.28 -18.19 24.43
N THR A 469 -18.38 -17.54 24.07
CA THR A 469 -19.57 -18.18 23.50
C THR A 469 -19.66 -17.85 22.02
N ILE A 470 -19.80 -18.87 21.19
CA ILE A 470 -20.01 -18.72 19.75
C ILE A 470 -21.51 -18.75 19.48
N ARG A 471 -22.03 -17.69 18.88
CA ARG A 471 -23.44 -17.56 18.48
C ARG A 471 -23.54 -17.56 16.97
N VAL A 472 -24.47 -18.34 16.42
CA VAL A 472 -24.71 -18.41 14.98
C VAL A 472 -26.09 -17.85 14.65
N VAL A 473 -26.17 -17.07 13.57
CA VAL A 473 -27.40 -16.44 13.08
C VAL A 473 -27.55 -16.72 11.59
N PHE A 474 -28.70 -17.23 11.18
CA PHE A 474 -29.06 -17.42 9.77
C PHE A 474 -30.09 -16.38 9.37
N TYR A 475 -29.82 -15.67 8.27
CA TYR A 475 -30.77 -14.72 7.69
C TYR A 475 -31.39 -15.28 6.41
N GLU A 476 -32.58 -14.77 6.08
CA GLU A 476 -33.13 -14.93 4.75
C GLU A 476 -32.17 -14.36 3.69
N ARG A 477 -32.29 -14.92 2.49
CA ARG A 477 -31.67 -14.42 1.26
C ARG A 477 -31.84 -12.92 1.13
N GLU A 478 -30.81 -12.23 0.64
CA GLU A 478 -30.80 -10.75 0.60
C GLU A 478 -31.88 -10.18 -0.35
N ASP A 479 -32.31 -10.98 -1.33
CA ASP A 479 -33.33 -10.68 -2.31
C ASP A 479 -34.21 -11.88 -2.66
N LYS A 480 -35.39 -11.60 -3.21
CA LYS A 480 -36.32 -12.59 -3.78
C LYS A 480 -36.58 -12.21 -5.24
N ILE A 481 -36.72 -13.24 -6.08
CA ILE A 481 -37.21 -13.09 -7.45
C ILE A 481 -38.74 -13.17 -7.38
N LEU A 482 -39.42 -12.09 -7.79
CA LEU A 482 -40.88 -12.07 -7.87
C LEU A 482 -41.36 -12.92 -9.05
N PRO A 483 -42.63 -13.38 -9.07
CA PRO A 483 -43.18 -14.20 -10.16
C PRO A 483 -43.10 -13.56 -11.56
N ASN A 484 -42.97 -12.24 -11.62
CA ASN A 484 -42.78 -11.47 -12.86
C ASN A 484 -41.30 -11.34 -13.28
N GLY A 485 -40.39 -12.07 -12.63
CA GLY A 485 -38.94 -12.03 -12.87
C GLY A 485 -38.23 -10.80 -12.27
N VAL A 486 -38.95 -9.89 -11.63
CA VAL A 486 -38.36 -8.68 -11.04
C VAL A 486 -37.73 -9.02 -9.68
N ARG A 487 -36.46 -8.66 -9.51
CA ARG A 487 -35.72 -8.85 -8.27
C ARG A 487 -36.05 -7.74 -7.27
N CYS A 488 -36.35 -8.11 -6.03
CA CYS A 488 -36.66 -7.16 -4.97
C CYS A 488 -35.80 -7.45 -3.74
N LYS A 489 -35.14 -6.42 -3.19
CA LYS A 489 -34.48 -6.51 -1.88
C LYS A 489 -35.54 -6.76 -0.82
N ILE A 490 -35.31 -7.74 0.03
CA ILE A 490 -36.23 -8.07 1.11
C ILE A 490 -35.70 -7.40 2.38
N LYS A 491 -36.61 -7.11 3.30
CA LYS A 491 -36.22 -6.83 4.68
C LYS A 491 -35.44 -8.03 5.22
N LYS A 492 -34.30 -7.75 5.86
CA LYS A 492 -33.44 -8.77 6.46
C LYS A 492 -34.19 -9.45 7.61
N GLU A 493 -34.63 -10.68 7.40
CA GLU A 493 -35.35 -11.47 8.40
C GLU A 493 -34.50 -12.63 8.91
N GLN A 494 -34.68 -12.98 10.17
CA GLN A 494 -33.94 -14.03 10.84
C GLN A 494 -34.66 -15.37 10.65
N LEU A 495 -33.99 -16.32 9.99
CA LEU A 495 -34.48 -17.69 9.83
C LEU A 495 -34.25 -18.51 11.11
N GLY A 496 -33.12 -18.29 11.76
CA GLY A 496 -32.76 -18.99 12.99
C GLY A 496 -31.59 -18.34 13.71
N SER A 497 -31.54 -18.50 15.03
CA SER A 497 -30.30 -18.29 15.79
C SER A 497 -30.28 -19.04 17.11
N GLY A 498 -29.07 -19.20 17.61
CA GLY A 498 -28.80 -19.65 18.95
C GLY A 498 -27.32 -19.55 19.29
N ASP A 499 -27.04 -19.70 20.57
CA ASP A 499 -25.68 -19.99 21.00
C ASP A 499 -25.38 -21.43 20.57
N PHE A 500 -24.22 -21.64 19.95
CA PHE A 500 -23.82 -22.92 19.38
C PHE A 500 -22.96 -23.71 20.35
N ALA A 501 -21.95 -23.03 20.91
CA ALA A 501 -21.02 -23.63 21.87
C ALA A 501 -20.46 -22.57 22.81
N THR A 502 -20.06 -23.00 24.00
CA THR A 502 -19.30 -22.20 24.96
C THR A 502 -17.96 -22.86 25.24
N ILE A 503 -16.89 -22.10 25.06
CA ILE A 503 -15.52 -22.44 25.43
C ILE A 503 -15.23 -21.78 26.78
N ASN A 504 -14.84 -22.56 27.78
CA ASN A 504 -14.45 -22.03 29.09
C ASN A 504 -13.17 -22.71 29.56
N ILE A 505 -12.04 -22.00 29.47
CA ILE A 505 -10.73 -22.56 29.82
C ILE A 505 -10.51 -22.66 31.32
N LYS A 506 -11.33 -21.99 32.15
CA LYS A 506 -11.23 -22.08 33.62
C LYS A 506 -12.03 -23.24 34.21
N LYS A 507 -13.02 -23.76 33.49
CA LYS A 507 -13.93 -24.79 33.99
C LYS A 507 -14.00 -25.96 33.02
N ARG A 508 -13.74 -27.17 33.53
CA ARG A 508 -14.00 -28.39 32.78
C ARG A 508 -15.51 -28.49 32.48
N ARG A 509 -15.84 -29.00 31.30
CA ARG A 509 -17.20 -29.39 30.94
C ARG A 509 -17.78 -30.40 31.94
N PRO A 510 -19.11 -30.45 32.12
CA PRO A 510 -19.77 -31.49 32.90
C PRO A 510 -19.41 -32.89 32.41
N ILE A 511 -19.48 -33.86 33.32
CA ILE A 511 -19.25 -35.28 33.00
C ILE A 511 -20.44 -35.77 32.16
N ASP A 512 -20.16 -36.39 31.02
CA ASP A 512 -21.19 -37.00 30.17
C ASP A 512 -21.76 -38.27 30.81
N GLN A 513 -22.93 -38.67 30.36
CA GLN A 513 -23.53 -39.93 30.76
C GLN A 513 -22.91 -41.06 29.93
N ILE A 514 -22.00 -41.82 30.56
CA ILE A 514 -21.23 -42.88 29.89
C ILE A 514 -21.88 -44.24 30.13
N ASN A 515 -22.32 -44.89 29.05
CA ASN A 515 -22.76 -46.28 29.12
C ASN A 515 -21.56 -47.22 28.95
N LYS A 516 -21.11 -47.84 30.05
CA LYS A 516 -19.94 -48.74 30.07
C LYS A 516 -20.12 -50.03 29.28
N ARG A 517 -21.36 -50.41 28.92
CA ARG A 517 -21.66 -51.65 28.17
C ARG A 517 -21.80 -51.43 26.67
N ALA A 518 -22.17 -50.22 26.26
CA ALA A 518 -22.29 -49.81 24.87
C ALA A 518 -21.88 -48.34 24.76
N SER A 519 -20.64 -48.08 24.35
CA SER A 519 -20.08 -46.71 24.29
C SER A 519 -20.91 -45.77 23.40
N GLU A 520 -21.58 -46.32 22.38
CA GLU A 520 -22.45 -45.61 21.43
C GLU A 520 -23.73 -45.05 22.06
N ASP A 521 -24.21 -45.65 23.17
CA ASP A 521 -25.36 -45.18 23.95
C ASP A 521 -24.98 -44.12 25.00
N SER A 522 -23.71 -43.68 25.01
CA SER A 522 -23.31 -42.54 25.83
C SER A 522 -23.87 -41.24 25.25
N TYR A 523 -24.24 -40.30 26.11
CA TYR A 523 -24.89 -39.07 25.68
C TYR A 523 -24.47 -37.84 26.51
N VAL A 524 -24.70 -36.68 25.90
CA VAL A 524 -24.64 -35.38 26.58
C VAL A 524 -26.06 -34.94 26.87
N GLU A 525 -26.32 -34.52 28.10
CA GLU A 525 -27.59 -33.90 28.47
C GLU A 525 -27.48 -32.38 28.38
N ILE A 526 -28.37 -31.76 27.60
CA ILE A 526 -28.42 -30.32 27.38
C ILE A 526 -29.86 -29.87 27.51
N ASP A 527 -30.18 -29.06 28.52
CA ASP A 527 -31.54 -28.56 28.80
C ASP A 527 -32.63 -29.65 28.75
N GLY A 528 -32.32 -30.83 29.28
CA GLY A 528 -33.22 -31.99 29.33
C GLY A 528 -33.29 -32.82 28.05
N MET A 529 -32.59 -32.42 26.98
CA MET A 529 -32.43 -33.21 25.75
C MET A 529 -31.18 -34.09 25.82
N GLN A 530 -31.31 -35.35 25.43
CA GLN A 530 -30.21 -36.31 25.37
C GLN A 530 -29.67 -36.40 23.94
N LEU A 531 -28.42 -35.98 23.74
CA LEU A 531 -27.71 -36.10 22.46
C LEU A 531 -26.75 -37.28 22.54
N TYR A 532 -27.10 -38.38 21.87
CA TYR A 532 -26.31 -39.62 21.87
C TYR A 532 -25.11 -39.55 20.92
N TYR A 533 -24.00 -40.19 21.31
CA TYR A 533 -22.76 -40.20 20.53
C TYR A 533 -22.87 -40.94 19.20
N LYS A 534 -23.76 -41.92 19.07
CA LYS A 534 -24.02 -42.57 17.78
C LYS A 534 -24.51 -41.59 16.70
N ASP A 535 -25.27 -40.57 17.09
CA ASP A 535 -25.85 -39.56 16.19
C ASP A 535 -24.98 -38.28 16.12
N HIS A 536 -24.14 -38.08 17.14
CA HIS A 536 -23.29 -36.91 17.34
C HIS A 536 -21.89 -37.32 17.79
N SER A 537 -21.17 -38.09 16.97
CA SER A 537 -19.86 -38.67 17.32
C SER A 537 -18.82 -37.60 17.66
N GLU A 538 -18.91 -36.43 17.02
CA GLU A 538 -18.04 -35.29 17.28
C GLU A 538 -18.13 -34.76 18.72
N LEU A 539 -19.23 -35.04 19.44
CA LEU A 539 -19.36 -34.67 20.85
C LEU A 539 -18.44 -35.53 21.73
N ALA A 540 -18.18 -36.78 21.38
CA ALA A 540 -17.23 -37.62 22.12
C ALA A 540 -15.79 -37.09 21.98
N GLU A 541 -15.47 -36.55 20.81
CA GLU A 541 -14.15 -36.01 20.47
C GLU A 541 -13.95 -34.56 20.88
N ARG A 542 -14.96 -33.88 21.43
CA ARG A 542 -14.85 -32.47 21.85
C ARG A 542 -13.88 -32.25 23.00
N SER A 543 -13.29 -31.07 23.04
CA SER A 543 -12.38 -30.64 24.11
C SER A 543 -13.04 -30.66 25.49
N ASP A 544 -12.27 -30.90 26.55
CA ASP A 544 -12.75 -30.82 27.94
C ASP A 544 -13.16 -29.42 28.40
N PHE A 545 -12.92 -28.39 27.59
CA PHE A 545 -13.30 -27.00 27.84
C PHE A 545 -14.46 -26.51 26.96
N VAL A 546 -15.05 -27.40 26.16
CA VAL A 546 -16.12 -27.07 25.22
C VAL A 546 -17.44 -27.68 25.68
N GLN A 547 -18.46 -26.83 25.78
CA GLN A 547 -19.82 -27.22 26.10
C GLN A 547 -20.75 -26.86 24.93
N PRO A 548 -21.46 -27.83 24.32
CA PRO A 548 -22.53 -27.54 23.37
C PRO A 548 -23.69 -26.82 24.07
N SER A 549 -24.36 -25.92 23.34
CA SER A 549 -25.51 -25.15 23.84
C SER A 549 -26.84 -25.82 23.47
N ALA A 550 -27.96 -25.32 24.02
CA ALA A 550 -29.30 -25.90 23.82
C ALA A 550 -29.69 -26.10 22.34
N LYS A 551 -29.31 -25.15 21.47
CA LYS A 551 -29.60 -25.18 20.04
C LYS A 551 -28.52 -25.85 19.19
N TYR A 552 -27.64 -26.65 19.81
CA TYR A 552 -26.51 -27.28 19.13
C TYR A 552 -26.96 -28.11 17.91
N ALA A 553 -27.93 -29.01 18.09
CA ALA A 553 -28.37 -29.91 17.02
C ALA A 553 -29.00 -29.16 15.84
N GLU A 554 -29.84 -28.16 16.13
CA GLU A 554 -30.45 -27.29 15.11
C GLU A 554 -29.39 -26.53 14.31
N ILE A 555 -28.45 -25.88 15.00
CA ILE A 555 -27.39 -25.09 14.36
C ILE A 555 -26.42 -25.98 13.59
N LYS A 556 -26.08 -27.17 14.11
CA LYS A 556 -25.24 -28.17 13.40
C LYS A 556 -25.85 -28.48 12.04
N GLN A 557 -27.14 -28.82 11.99
CA GLN A 557 -27.81 -29.19 10.75
C GLN A 557 -27.77 -28.06 9.72
N GLU A 558 -27.99 -26.81 10.13
CA GLU A 558 -27.93 -25.66 9.22
C GLU A 558 -26.49 -25.36 8.76
N LEU A 559 -25.50 -25.41 9.65
CA LEU A 559 -24.10 -25.21 9.29
C LEU A 559 -23.57 -26.28 8.32
N GLN A 560 -24.02 -27.52 8.44
CA GLN A 560 -23.68 -28.61 7.52
C GLN A 560 -24.21 -28.39 6.09
N LYS A 561 -25.29 -27.61 5.94
CA LYS A 561 -25.80 -27.21 4.62
C LYS A 561 -24.95 -26.11 3.98
N CYS A 562 -24.28 -25.29 4.79
CA CYS A 562 -23.44 -24.19 4.33
C CYS A 562 -22.07 -24.68 3.86
N ARG A 563 -21.97 -25.19 2.63
CA ARG A 563 -20.71 -25.60 2.00
C ARG A 563 -19.94 -24.41 1.45
N VAL A 564 -18.76 -24.13 1.99
CA VAL A 564 -17.92 -22.99 1.63
C VAL A 564 -16.66 -23.45 0.92
N PHE A 565 -16.27 -22.73 -0.12
CA PHE A 565 -14.99 -22.90 -0.79
C PHE A 565 -13.93 -22.03 -0.11
N PHE A 566 -12.82 -22.65 0.31
CA PHE A 566 -11.64 -21.98 0.85
C PHE A 566 -10.50 -22.02 -0.19
N PRO A 567 -10.15 -20.86 -0.77
CA PRO A 567 -9.10 -20.79 -1.78
C PRO A 567 -7.73 -21.19 -1.22
N GLY A 568 -6.96 -21.99 -1.96
CA GLY A 568 -5.70 -22.55 -1.47
C GLY A 568 -5.83 -23.48 -0.25
N GLY A 569 -7.04 -23.96 0.05
CA GLY A 569 -7.34 -24.87 1.14
C GLY A 569 -7.06 -24.24 2.50
N VAL A 570 -6.06 -24.79 3.18
CA VAL A 570 -5.53 -24.30 4.48
C VAL A 570 -5.31 -22.78 4.46
N VAL A 571 -4.82 -22.22 3.35
CA VAL A 571 -4.56 -20.77 3.25
C VAL A 571 -5.86 -19.97 3.42
N GLY A 572 -6.92 -20.34 2.69
CA GLY A 572 -8.24 -19.72 2.78
C GLY A 572 -8.88 -19.91 4.16
N ARG A 573 -8.81 -21.12 4.74
CA ARG A 573 -9.32 -21.35 6.12
C ARG A 573 -8.64 -20.45 7.14
N HIS A 574 -7.32 -20.29 7.05
CA HIS A 574 -6.58 -19.43 7.97
C HIS A 574 -6.80 -17.94 7.74
N ALA A 575 -7.08 -17.51 6.50
CA ALA A 575 -7.57 -16.16 6.23
C ALA A 575 -8.93 -15.91 6.91
N PHE A 576 -9.83 -16.91 6.86
CA PHE A 576 -11.10 -16.86 7.58
C PHE A 576 -10.93 -16.83 9.11
N TYR A 577 -10.05 -17.66 9.68
CA TYR A 577 -9.77 -17.61 11.12
C TYR A 577 -9.21 -16.27 11.55
N THR A 578 -8.31 -15.67 10.77
CA THR A 578 -7.77 -14.34 11.08
C THR A 578 -8.85 -13.26 11.17
N MET A 579 -9.92 -13.35 10.37
CA MET A 579 -11.08 -12.46 10.51
C MET A 579 -11.77 -12.63 11.88
N LEU A 580 -11.95 -13.86 12.35
CA LEU A 580 -12.57 -14.17 13.64
C LEU A 580 -11.67 -13.75 14.81
N GLU A 581 -10.39 -14.09 14.74
CA GLU A 581 -9.35 -13.78 15.72
C GLU A 581 -9.26 -12.26 15.96
N ASN A 582 -9.22 -11.49 14.87
CA ASN A 582 -9.16 -10.03 14.93
C ASN A 582 -10.41 -9.43 15.58
N GLU A 583 -11.58 -10.02 15.35
CA GLU A 583 -12.82 -9.55 15.99
C GLU A 583 -12.83 -9.84 17.49
N ILE A 584 -12.37 -11.01 17.93
CA ILE A 584 -12.21 -11.32 19.36
C ILE A 584 -11.25 -10.32 20.02
N ARG A 585 -10.11 -10.02 19.38
CA ARG A 585 -9.09 -9.10 19.90
C ARG A 585 -9.56 -7.64 19.98
N ASN A 586 -10.58 -7.25 19.23
CA ASN A 586 -11.15 -5.90 19.31
C ASN A 586 -11.72 -5.56 20.70
N ILE A 587 -11.88 -6.56 21.57
CA ILE A 587 -12.32 -6.37 22.95
C ILE A 587 -11.46 -5.38 23.74
N LYS A 588 -10.16 -5.26 23.43
CA LYS A 588 -9.23 -4.29 24.06
C LYS A 588 -9.64 -2.82 23.93
N HIS A 589 -10.55 -2.50 23.01
CA HIS A 589 -11.02 -1.14 22.74
C HIS A 589 -12.30 -0.77 23.52
N TYR A 590 -12.85 -1.69 24.31
CA TYR A 590 -14.04 -1.45 25.14
C TYR A 590 -13.67 -0.79 26.48
N THR A 591 -14.63 -0.12 27.12
CA THR A 591 -14.40 0.57 28.40
C THR A 591 -14.18 -0.42 29.54
N ARG A 592 -13.56 0.04 30.63
CA ARG A 592 -13.25 -0.79 31.81
C ARG A 592 -14.49 -1.47 32.40
N GLU A 593 -15.64 -0.80 32.37
CA GLU A 593 -16.92 -1.34 32.89
C GLU A 593 -17.40 -2.56 32.07
N TYR A 594 -17.43 -2.45 30.74
CA TYR A 594 -17.76 -3.57 29.87
C TYR A 594 -16.76 -4.72 30.03
N LEU A 595 -15.47 -4.42 30.18
CA LEU A 595 -14.44 -5.44 30.40
C LEU A 595 -14.67 -6.21 31.71
N GLN A 596 -15.10 -5.56 32.79
CA GLN A 596 -15.43 -6.26 34.04
C GLN A 596 -16.62 -7.20 33.89
N ASP A 597 -17.68 -6.77 33.19
CA ASP A 597 -18.82 -7.63 32.92
C ASP A 597 -18.43 -8.86 32.08
N ILE A 598 -17.63 -8.66 31.04
CA ILE A 598 -17.18 -9.72 30.14
C ILE A 598 -16.22 -10.69 30.81
N ARG A 599 -15.35 -10.20 31.72
CA ARG A 599 -14.50 -11.07 32.55
C ARG A 599 -15.34 -12.01 33.41
N LYS A 600 -16.51 -11.56 33.87
CA LYS A 600 -17.44 -12.36 34.70
C LYS A 600 -18.33 -13.28 33.88
N ASN A 601 -18.95 -12.76 32.82
CA ASN A 601 -20.01 -13.45 32.09
C ASN A 601 -19.52 -14.20 30.84
N GLY A 602 -18.36 -13.82 30.32
CA GLY A 602 -17.77 -14.29 29.07
C GLY A 602 -18.05 -13.36 27.89
N LEU A 603 -17.26 -13.53 26.83
CA LEU A 603 -17.40 -12.82 25.55
C LEU A 603 -18.30 -13.61 24.61
N THR A 604 -19.22 -12.95 23.90
CA THR A 604 -20.00 -13.61 22.83
C THR A 604 -19.57 -13.10 21.46
N LEU A 605 -19.00 -13.99 20.63
CA LEU A 605 -18.74 -13.76 19.22
C LEU A 605 -19.94 -14.25 18.42
N ALA A 606 -20.57 -13.36 17.66
CA ALA A 606 -21.67 -13.69 16.77
C ALA A 606 -21.19 -13.80 15.32
N ILE A 607 -21.60 -14.86 14.65
CA ILE A 607 -21.34 -15.15 13.24
C ILE A 607 -22.70 -15.26 12.55
N SER A 608 -22.94 -14.44 11.53
CA SER A 608 -24.12 -14.54 10.70
C SER A 608 -23.82 -15.01 9.30
N ILE A 609 -24.72 -15.81 8.74
CA ILE A 609 -24.62 -16.35 7.39
C ILE A 609 -25.85 -15.90 6.61
N GLN A 610 -25.62 -15.36 5.42
CA GLN A 610 -26.67 -14.93 4.50
C GLN A 610 -26.26 -15.27 3.07
N GLU A 611 -27.14 -15.90 2.30
CA GLU A 611 -26.91 -16.19 0.89
C GLU A 611 -27.06 -14.92 0.04
N LYS A 612 -26.15 -14.73 -0.91
CA LYS A 612 -26.10 -13.57 -1.81
C LYS A 612 -25.54 -13.96 -3.19
N HIS A 613 -25.98 -13.26 -4.23
CA HIS A 613 -25.40 -13.37 -5.59
C HIS A 613 -24.11 -12.53 -5.72
N VAL A 614 -23.19 -12.92 -6.61
CA VAL A 614 -22.02 -12.10 -6.94
C VAL A 614 -22.45 -10.84 -7.69
N GLU A 615 -23.34 -10.99 -8.66
CA GLU A 615 -23.84 -9.87 -9.45
C GLU A 615 -25.23 -9.45 -8.92
N PRO A 616 -25.38 -8.22 -8.37
CA PRO A 616 -26.64 -7.77 -7.78
C PRO A 616 -27.78 -7.62 -8.79
N GLU A 617 -27.45 -7.54 -10.07
CA GLU A 617 -28.37 -7.21 -11.16
C GLU A 617 -28.73 -8.42 -12.04
N GLU A 618 -28.01 -9.54 -11.91
CA GLU A 618 -28.24 -10.74 -12.73
C GLU A 618 -29.10 -11.78 -12.01
N THR A 619 -29.84 -12.60 -12.76
CA THR A 619 -30.72 -13.67 -12.22
C THR A 619 -29.97 -15.00 -12.04
N GLY A 620 -28.65 -14.94 -11.82
CA GLY A 620 -27.77 -16.11 -11.70
C GLY A 620 -28.03 -16.94 -10.44
N GLU A 621 -27.18 -17.93 -10.16
CA GLU A 621 -27.27 -18.75 -8.96
C GLU A 621 -26.76 -18.01 -7.70
N TRP A 622 -27.11 -18.52 -6.52
CA TRP A 622 -26.55 -18.04 -5.26
C TRP A 622 -25.12 -18.56 -5.12
N GLU A 623 -24.16 -17.67 -5.23
CA GLU A 623 -22.75 -18.05 -5.34
C GLU A 623 -21.93 -17.67 -4.10
N LEU A 624 -22.45 -16.78 -3.24
CA LEU A 624 -21.74 -16.27 -2.08
C LEU A 624 -22.50 -16.48 -0.78
N PHE A 625 -21.76 -16.81 0.27
CA PHE A 625 -22.17 -16.51 1.64
C PHE A 625 -21.60 -15.17 2.07
N LYS A 626 -22.48 -14.25 2.45
CA LYS A 626 -22.15 -13.03 3.19
C LYS A 626 -22.03 -13.40 4.66
N ILE A 627 -20.80 -13.38 5.17
CA ILE A 627 -20.47 -13.68 6.55
C ILE A 627 -20.36 -12.38 7.34
N GLY A 628 -21.19 -12.25 8.37
CA GLY A 628 -21.14 -11.12 9.31
C GLY A 628 -20.53 -11.55 10.62
N ILE A 629 -19.59 -10.77 11.16
CA ILE A 629 -19.00 -11.06 12.48
C ILE A 629 -18.99 -9.81 13.35
N TRP A 630 -19.33 -10.00 14.62
CA TRP A 630 -19.34 -8.93 15.63
C TRP A 630 -19.30 -9.49 17.05
N LEU A 631 -18.80 -8.68 17.98
CA LEU A 631 -18.98 -8.92 19.41
C LEU A 631 -20.37 -8.46 19.84
N LYS A 632 -21.10 -9.30 20.59
CA LYS A 632 -22.46 -8.97 21.09
C LYS A 632 -22.40 -7.99 22.28
N LEU A 633 -21.86 -6.80 22.01
CA LEU A 633 -21.63 -5.72 22.96
C LEU A 633 -22.08 -4.41 22.34
N ASP A 634 -22.78 -3.61 23.12
CA ASP A 634 -23.20 -2.29 22.66
C ASP A 634 -22.04 -1.31 22.76
N THR A 635 -21.86 -0.52 21.71
CA THR A 635 -20.80 0.46 21.54
C THR A 635 -21.38 1.79 21.10
N ASP A 636 -20.71 2.88 21.44
CA ASP A 636 -21.14 4.21 21.01
C ASP A 636 -20.82 4.38 19.52
N LEU A 637 -21.87 4.46 18.69
CA LEU A 637 -21.73 4.52 17.23
C LEU A 637 -21.27 5.90 16.75
N SER A 638 -21.33 6.90 17.62
CA SER A 638 -20.80 8.24 17.41
C SER A 638 -20.00 8.69 18.63
N ARG A 639 -18.75 9.11 18.42
CA ARG A 639 -17.91 9.72 19.46
C ARG A 639 -17.27 11.01 18.90
N PRO A 640 -17.16 12.08 19.70
CA PRO A 640 -16.39 13.25 19.29
C PRO A 640 -14.92 12.85 19.11
N VAL A 641 -14.35 13.15 17.94
CA VAL A 641 -12.93 12.94 17.62
C VAL A 641 -12.34 14.27 17.13
N SER A 642 -11.01 14.32 16.92
CA SER A 642 -10.33 15.48 16.34
C SER A 642 -11.05 16.04 15.10
N ARG A 643 -10.89 17.34 14.83
CA ARG A 643 -11.57 18.05 13.72
C ARG A 643 -11.41 17.41 12.33
N LYS A 644 -10.43 16.51 12.15
CA LYS A 644 -10.13 15.85 10.86
C LYS A 644 -10.79 14.47 10.67
N GLN A 645 -11.36 13.86 11.71
CA GLN A 645 -11.96 12.52 11.61
C GLN A 645 -13.48 12.57 11.76
N SER A 646 -14.18 11.68 11.04
CA SER A 646 -15.63 11.53 11.18
C SER A 646 -16.00 11.16 12.62
N LYS A 647 -17.04 11.82 13.16
CA LYS A 647 -17.60 11.47 14.47
C LYS A 647 -18.24 10.07 14.49
N TYR A 648 -18.64 9.54 13.33
CA TYR A 648 -19.31 8.25 13.21
C TYR A 648 -18.32 7.10 13.06
N LEU A 649 -18.44 6.07 13.90
CA LEU A 649 -17.51 4.94 13.92
C LEU A 649 -17.53 4.13 12.61
N ILE A 650 -18.72 3.91 12.03
CA ILE A 650 -18.89 3.20 10.76
C ILE A 650 -18.16 3.89 9.60
N LYS A 651 -18.23 5.23 9.54
CA LYS A 651 -17.60 6.03 8.49
C LYS A 651 -16.08 6.02 8.64
N ARG A 652 -15.55 6.15 9.86
CA ARG A 652 -14.12 5.97 10.13
C ARG A 652 -13.61 4.61 9.66
N LYS A 653 -14.31 3.54 10.05
CA LYS A 653 -13.93 2.18 9.65
C LYS A 653 -14.00 1.99 8.14
N PHE A 654 -15.01 2.55 7.47
CA PHE A 654 -15.12 2.53 6.01
C PHE A 654 -13.98 3.29 5.34
N ASP A 655 -13.63 4.48 5.83
CA ASP A 655 -12.54 5.31 5.29
C ASP A 655 -11.18 4.62 5.46
N ASP A 656 -10.94 4.01 6.62
CA ASP A 656 -9.73 3.23 6.89
C ASP A 656 -9.63 2.02 5.93
N LEU A 657 -10.73 1.28 5.75
CA LEU A 657 -10.77 0.12 4.86
C LEU A 657 -10.63 0.53 3.38
N ARG A 658 -11.20 1.67 2.97
CA ARG A 658 -11.09 2.22 1.61
C ARG A 658 -9.68 2.74 1.33
N GLY A 659 -8.95 3.16 2.36
CA GLY A 659 -7.58 3.63 2.23
C GLY A 659 -6.62 2.55 1.72
N ASP A 660 -5.47 3.01 1.22
CA ASP A 660 -4.40 2.10 0.85
C ASP A 660 -3.88 1.33 2.09
N VAL A 661 -3.39 0.10 1.90
CA VAL A 661 -2.68 -0.69 2.92
C VAL A 661 -1.26 -0.17 3.12
N MET A 662 -0.82 0.75 2.26
CA MET A 662 0.39 1.55 2.39
C MET A 662 0.06 2.98 2.85
N ASP A 663 1.01 3.68 3.44
CA ASP A 663 0.90 5.13 3.59
C ASP A 663 0.84 5.83 2.22
N GLY A 664 0.24 7.02 2.22
CA GLY A 664 0.09 7.82 1.00
C GLY A 664 1.29 8.75 0.76
N THR A 665 2.41 8.50 1.45
CA THR A 665 3.65 9.26 1.36
C THR A 665 4.64 8.49 0.48
N GLU A 666 5.69 9.17 0.00
CA GLU A 666 6.77 8.58 -0.82
C GLU A 666 7.42 7.34 -0.15
N SER A 667 7.24 7.13 1.16
CA SER A 667 7.74 5.97 1.90
C SER A 667 7.05 4.64 1.53
N HIS A 668 5.83 4.65 1.01
CA HIS A 668 4.99 3.46 0.81
C HIS A 668 5.01 2.46 1.99
N ALA A 669 5.09 2.98 3.23
CA ALA A 669 5.26 2.14 4.40
C ALA A 669 3.96 1.37 4.71
N PRO A 670 4.04 0.11 5.14
CA PRO A 670 2.86 -0.68 5.46
C PRO A 670 2.06 -0.09 6.61
N ARG A 671 0.74 -0.02 6.44
CA ARG A 671 -0.20 0.31 7.50
C ARG A 671 -0.54 -0.93 8.31
N LEU A 672 0.10 -1.04 9.46
CA LEU A 672 -0.14 -2.14 10.39
C LEU A 672 -1.51 -1.99 11.09
N GLY A 673 -2.13 -3.12 11.40
CA GLY A 673 -3.37 -3.17 12.19
C GLY A 673 -4.39 -4.20 11.71
N GLY A 674 -5.34 -4.52 12.60
CA GLY A 674 -6.35 -5.56 12.35
C GLY A 674 -7.25 -5.27 11.16
N ASN A 675 -7.61 -4.01 10.89
CA ASN A 675 -8.46 -3.67 9.75
C ASN A 675 -7.79 -4.00 8.40
N PHE A 676 -6.49 -3.72 8.26
CA PHE A 676 -5.75 -4.00 7.02
C PHE A 676 -5.46 -5.49 6.86
N GLN A 677 -5.16 -6.19 7.96
CA GLN A 677 -5.07 -7.67 7.98
C GLN A 677 -6.39 -8.29 7.51
N ASP A 678 -7.51 -7.82 8.06
CA ASP A 678 -8.84 -8.28 7.68
C ASP A 678 -9.09 -8.00 6.19
N LYS A 679 -8.79 -6.79 5.70
CA LYS A 679 -8.98 -6.40 4.29
C LYS A 679 -8.22 -7.34 3.34
N ILE A 680 -6.96 -7.63 3.66
CA ILE A 680 -6.09 -8.55 2.90
C ILE A 680 -6.68 -9.97 2.90
N CYS A 681 -7.11 -10.47 4.06
CA CYS A 681 -7.69 -11.81 4.18
C CYS A 681 -9.04 -11.92 3.44
N ALA A 682 -9.88 -10.89 3.52
CA ALA A 682 -11.15 -10.82 2.78
C ALA A 682 -10.92 -10.81 1.26
N ALA A 683 -9.89 -10.10 0.79
CA ALA A 683 -9.49 -10.12 -0.61
C ALA A 683 -9.05 -11.52 -1.06
N MET A 684 -8.25 -12.23 -0.26
CA MET A 684 -7.85 -13.62 -0.52
C MET A 684 -9.06 -14.57 -0.58
N LEU A 685 -9.98 -14.47 0.38
CA LEU A 685 -11.20 -15.31 0.41
C LEU A 685 -12.08 -15.09 -0.82
N PHE A 686 -12.13 -13.86 -1.33
CA PHE A 686 -12.98 -13.50 -2.46
C PHE A 686 -12.33 -13.70 -3.83
N ASN A 687 -11.02 -13.45 -3.95
CA ASN A 687 -10.31 -13.42 -5.23
C ASN A 687 -9.21 -14.49 -5.37
N ASN A 688 -8.95 -15.30 -4.33
CA ASN A 688 -7.86 -16.28 -4.28
C ASN A 688 -6.44 -15.69 -4.44
N ILE A 689 -6.29 -14.37 -4.24
CA ILE A 689 -5.02 -13.66 -4.39
C ILE A 689 -4.94 -12.57 -3.32
N PHE A 690 -3.83 -12.51 -2.56
CA PHE A 690 -3.66 -11.46 -1.55
C PHE A 690 -3.43 -10.07 -2.17
N ALA A 691 -2.64 -9.99 -3.24
CA ALA A 691 -2.38 -8.76 -4.00
C ALA A 691 -3.63 -8.11 -4.61
N SER A 692 -4.78 -8.80 -4.64
CA SER A 692 -6.04 -8.21 -5.07
C SER A 692 -6.65 -7.24 -4.05
N VAL A 693 -6.01 -7.03 -2.90
CA VAL A 693 -6.52 -6.20 -1.80
C VAL A 693 -6.91 -4.78 -2.21
N GLN A 694 -6.27 -4.23 -3.26
CA GLN A 694 -6.61 -2.91 -3.79
C GLN A 694 -7.49 -2.91 -5.04
N ARG A 695 -7.90 -4.06 -5.60
CA ARG A 695 -8.78 -4.04 -6.78
C ARG A 695 -10.12 -3.38 -6.45
N GLY A 696 -10.55 -2.43 -7.26
CA GLY A 696 -11.76 -1.62 -7.06
C GLY A 696 -11.55 -0.27 -6.34
N ASP A 697 -10.31 0.03 -5.90
CA ASP A 697 -9.95 1.35 -5.40
C ASP A 697 -9.81 2.40 -6.52
N ASP A 698 -9.53 3.65 -6.16
CA ASP A 698 -9.39 4.76 -7.10
C ASP A 698 -7.92 5.27 -7.19
N ASN A 699 -6.93 4.42 -6.87
CA ASN A 699 -5.51 4.82 -6.82
C ASN A 699 -4.89 4.89 -8.23
N GLU A 700 -4.44 6.07 -8.65
CA GLU A 700 -3.90 6.34 -9.98
C GLU A 700 -2.55 5.67 -10.29
N HIS A 701 -1.79 5.29 -9.25
CA HIS A 701 -0.52 4.60 -9.40
C HIS A 701 -0.68 3.11 -9.71
N ARG A 702 -1.89 2.56 -9.67
CA ARG A 702 -2.15 1.17 -10.03
C ARG A 702 -2.11 0.96 -11.53
N THR A 703 -1.14 0.16 -11.98
CA THR A 703 -0.97 -0.23 -13.40
C THR A 703 -2.16 -0.99 -13.99
N TYR A 704 -2.99 -1.62 -13.15
CA TYR A 704 -4.13 -2.45 -13.57
C TYR A 704 -5.48 -1.87 -13.13
N ALA A 705 -5.57 -0.58 -12.79
CA ALA A 705 -6.86 0.02 -12.41
C ALA A 705 -7.92 -0.14 -13.52
N ASP A 706 -7.49 -0.11 -14.78
CA ASP A 706 -8.34 -0.31 -15.96
C ASP A 706 -8.82 -1.77 -16.13
N GLN A 707 -8.22 -2.71 -15.39
CA GLN A 707 -8.59 -4.13 -15.40
C GLN A 707 -9.54 -4.50 -14.25
N ASP A 708 -9.90 -3.54 -13.39
CA ASP A 708 -10.84 -3.79 -12.29
C ASP A 708 -12.22 -4.14 -12.83
N SER A 709 -12.70 -5.33 -12.49
CA SER A 709 -14.01 -5.81 -12.89
C SER A 709 -15.13 -5.01 -12.21
N ARG A 710 -16.35 -5.13 -12.75
CA ARG A 710 -17.56 -4.58 -12.11
C ARG A 710 -17.72 -5.09 -10.68
N ARG A 711 -17.44 -6.37 -10.47
CA ARG A 711 -17.44 -7.04 -9.17
C ARG A 711 -16.44 -6.40 -8.20
N ASP A 712 -15.20 -6.16 -8.64
CA ASP A 712 -14.17 -5.56 -7.77
C ASP A 712 -14.62 -4.19 -7.27
N LYS A 713 -15.14 -3.34 -8.16
CA LYS A 713 -15.67 -2.01 -7.81
C LYS A 713 -16.89 -2.06 -6.89
N TYR A 714 -17.71 -3.11 -6.97
CA TYR A 714 -18.91 -3.28 -6.15
C TYR A 714 -18.59 -3.74 -4.73
N TYR A 715 -17.67 -4.71 -4.58
CA TYR A 715 -17.34 -5.30 -3.29
C TYR A 715 -16.20 -4.60 -2.55
N TYR A 716 -15.41 -3.76 -3.21
CA TYR A 716 -14.38 -2.96 -2.55
C TYR A 716 -14.98 -2.09 -1.41
N PRO A 717 -14.40 -2.10 -0.20
CA PRO A 717 -13.05 -2.58 0.18
C PRO A 717 -12.97 -4.02 0.71
N TRP A 718 -13.73 -4.96 0.15
CA TRP A 718 -13.86 -6.39 0.53
C TRP A 718 -14.52 -6.65 1.88
N ILE A 719 -14.47 -5.66 2.78
CA ILE A 719 -15.16 -5.64 4.06
C ILE A 719 -16.16 -4.49 4.06
N ILE A 720 -17.40 -4.82 4.34
CA ILE A 720 -18.49 -3.87 4.47
C ILE A 720 -18.73 -3.64 5.96
N PRO A 721 -18.36 -2.47 6.52
CA PRO A 721 -18.72 -2.13 7.89
C PRO A 721 -20.21 -1.84 7.97
N ALA A 722 -20.83 -2.27 9.06
CA ALA A 722 -22.25 -2.09 9.30
C ALA A 722 -22.53 -1.72 10.75
N THR A 723 -23.64 -1.03 10.99
CA THR A 723 -24.13 -0.78 12.34
C THR A 723 -25.60 -1.15 12.48
N ALA A 724 -25.99 -1.59 13.66
CA ALA A 724 -27.38 -1.82 14.05
C ALA A 724 -27.65 -1.11 15.38
N SER A 725 -28.89 -0.66 15.60
CA SER A 725 -29.28 -0.11 16.90
C SER A 725 -29.43 -1.20 17.95
N GLU A 726 -29.45 -0.82 19.22
CA GLU A 726 -29.67 -1.74 20.34
C GLU A 726 -31.05 -2.42 20.27
N GLU A 727 -32.08 -1.65 19.87
CA GLU A 727 -33.47 -2.12 19.79
C GLU A 727 -33.72 -3.03 18.60
N ALA A 728 -32.97 -2.83 17.51
CA ALA A 728 -33.09 -3.59 16.27
C ALA A 728 -31.72 -4.15 15.85
N PRO A 729 -31.12 -5.08 16.62
CA PRO A 729 -29.75 -5.53 16.44
C PRO A 729 -29.49 -6.33 15.16
N HIS A 730 -30.53 -6.60 14.38
CA HIS A 730 -30.50 -7.31 13.11
C HIS A 730 -30.88 -6.42 11.91
N GLU A 731 -31.29 -5.18 12.15
CA GLU A 731 -31.54 -4.18 11.10
C GLU A 731 -30.26 -3.38 10.84
N ASP A 732 -29.44 -3.90 9.91
CA ASP A 732 -28.12 -3.36 9.63
C ASP A 732 -28.16 -2.20 8.62
N TYR A 733 -27.50 -1.09 8.97
CA TYR A 733 -27.07 -0.08 8.02
C TYR A 733 -25.64 -0.41 7.56
N GLU A 734 -25.51 -0.84 6.30
CA GLU A 734 -24.24 -1.18 5.67
C GLU A 734 -23.69 0.01 4.88
N LEU A 735 -22.43 0.38 5.12
CA LEU A 735 -21.78 1.48 4.40
C LEU A 735 -20.96 0.93 3.23
N THR A 736 -21.31 1.36 2.02
CA THR A 736 -20.73 0.93 0.74
C THR A 736 -20.35 2.15 -0.10
N LYS A 737 -19.55 1.97 -1.16
CA LYS A 737 -19.18 3.06 -2.10
C LYS A 737 -20.42 3.72 -2.73
N GLN A 738 -21.51 2.98 -2.90
CA GLN A 738 -22.75 3.48 -3.53
C GLN A 738 -23.53 4.45 -2.63
N ASN A 739 -23.64 4.16 -1.34
CA ASN A 739 -24.42 4.98 -0.41
C ASN A 739 -23.57 5.98 0.40
N GLU A 740 -22.24 5.87 0.36
CA GLU A 740 -21.30 6.78 1.03
C GLU A 740 -21.60 8.27 0.74
N LYS A 741 -21.84 8.62 -0.52
CA LYS A 741 -22.13 10.02 -0.93
C LYS A 741 -23.38 10.59 -0.24
N LYS A 742 -24.31 9.73 0.17
CA LYS A 742 -25.56 10.09 0.85
C LYS A 742 -25.55 9.72 2.34
N PHE A 743 -24.40 9.36 2.89
CA PHE A 743 -24.28 8.86 4.26
C PHE A 743 -24.88 9.83 5.29
N GLY A 744 -24.52 11.11 5.23
CA GLY A 744 -25.01 12.12 6.17
C GLY A 744 -26.54 12.35 6.14
N GLN A 745 -27.22 11.96 5.07
CA GLN A 745 -28.68 12.07 4.94
C GLN A 745 -29.41 10.78 5.33
N THR A 746 -28.74 9.64 5.22
CA THR A 746 -29.39 8.32 5.30
C THR A 746 -29.02 7.54 6.55
N TYR A 747 -28.00 7.96 7.31
CA TYR A 747 -27.51 7.22 8.47
C TYR A 747 -28.50 7.31 9.66
N PRO A 748 -29.09 6.19 10.10
CA PRO A 748 -30.19 6.21 11.08
C PRO A 748 -29.74 6.07 12.55
N HIS A 749 -28.44 5.88 12.80
CA HIS A 749 -27.90 5.52 14.12
C HIS A 749 -27.06 6.63 14.78
N GLU A 750 -27.37 7.90 14.50
CA GLU A 750 -26.70 9.03 15.14
C GLU A 750 -27.04 9.10 16.64
N ASN A 751 -26.02 9.29 17.48
CA ASN A 751 -26.13 9.37 18.94
C ASN A 751 -26.74 8.14 19.62
N LYS A 752 -26.73 6.98 18.95
CA LYS A 752 -27.20 5.71 19.51
C LYS A 752 -26.04 4.85 20.00
N LYS A 753 -26.30 4.08 21.06
CA LYS A 753 -25.59 2.84 21.31
C LYS A 753 -26.12 1.77 20.36
N GLY A 754 -25.25 0.85 19.99
CA GLY A 754 -25.62 -0.25 19.12
C GLY A 754 -24.44 -1.13 18.80
N ARG A 755 -24.54 -1.93 17.75
CA ARG A 755 -23.52 -2.92 17.39
C ARG A 755 -22.77 -2.49 16.15
N LEU A 756 -21.45 -2.56 16.20
CA LEU A 756 -20.60 -2.46 15.01
C LEU A 756 -20.35 -3.88 14.49
N LYS A 757 -20.63 -4.11 13.21
CA LYS A 757 -20.39 -5.38 12.54
C LYS A 757 -19.46 -5.19 11.36
N LYS A 758 -18.83 -6.27 10.93
CA LYS A 758 -18.14 -6.36 9.64
C LYS A 758 -18.71 -7.51 8.83
N TYR A 759 -18.92 -7.26 7.54
CA TYR A 759 -19.35 -8.24 6.56
C TYR A 759 -18.27 -8.49 5.53
N PHE A 760 -18.04 -9.75 5.18
CA PHE A 760 -17.18 -10.17 4.08
C PHE A 760 -17.84 -11.34 3.35
N HIS A 761 -17.28 -11.78 2.23
CA HIS A 761 -17.92 -12.75 1.34
C HIS A 761 -16.99 -13.94 1.11
N VAL A 762 -17.59 -15.14 1.10
CA VAL A 762 -16.93 -16.41 0.76
C VAL A 762 -17.76 -17.14 -0.28
N TRP A 763 -17.11 -17.89 -1.15
CA TRP A 763 -17.78 -18.63 -2.22
C TRP A 763 -18.50 -19.86 -1.70
N MET A 764 -19.68 -20.15 -2.25
CA MET A 764 -20.37 -21.42 -2.04
C MET A 764 -19.64 -22.54 -2.78
N GLY A 765 -19.49 -23.68 -2.12
CA GLY A 765 -18.74 -24.83 -2.66
C GLY A 765 -19.47 -25.62 -3.74
N ALA A 766 -20.78 -25.38 -3.95
CA ALA A 766 -21.55 -26.08 -4.98
C ALA A 766 -21.12 -25.71 -6.42
N ASN A 767 -20.47 -24.55 -6.61
CA ASN A 767 -20.22 -23.97 -7.93
C ASN A 767 -18.77 -24.11 -8.42
N VAL A 768 -17.90 -24.81 -7.68
CA VAL A 768 -16.48 -24.98 -8.07
C VAL A 768 -16.24 -26.29 -8.84
N LYS A 769 -17.29 -27.10 -9.05
CA LYS A 769 -17.20 -28.36 -9.82
C LYS A 769 -17.31 -28.19 -11.34
N GLU A 770 -17.58 -26.99 -11.84
CA GLU A 770 -17.80 -26.72 -13.28
C GLU A 770 -16.83 -25.70 -13.89
N LEU A 771 -15.72 -25.36 -13.22
CA LEU A 771 -14.62 -24.58 -13.80
C LEU A 771 -13.43 -25.45 -14.20
#